data_AF-A0A921ISA1-F1
#
_entry.id   AF-A0A921ISA1-F1
#
_cell.length_a   1.000
_cell.length_b   1.000
_cell.length_c   1.000
_cell.angle_alpha   90.00
_cell.angle_beta   90.00
_cell.angle_gamma   90.00
#
_symmetry.space_group_name_H-M   'P 1'
#
loop_
_entity.id
_entity.type
_entity.pdbx_description
1 polymer ?
#
loop_
_entity_poly.entity_id
_entity_poly.type
_entity_poly.pdbx_seq_one_letter_code
_entity_poly.pdbx_strand_id
1 'polypeptide(L)'
;MKRSDHYLQPTHIQVRGARVHNLKNIDVDIPLGQLVGIAGVSGSGKSSLALGTLYAEGSRRYLDALSTYTRRRISQTGRATVDEVLHVPAALALRQRPGIPGVHSTFGTSTELLNYLRLMFSRLGSHACPHCGAHAEPSMNVALMLPITCPSCGREFFGPGAEDLAFNSGGACPTCGGTGVVRRVDESSLVPDESLSIDEGAVAPWNTLMWDLMKQVAREMGVRTDVPFSQLTPEERDIVFHGPAEKKHILYKAKKGDNFAELDFTYFNAVYTVENALAKAKDEKGLARVARFLKEEVCPDCHGTRLSERARGPVIDGMTLADATALTLDELATWVPGVPALMPEAMRPMAQTICDEMVEPMCRLQQLGLGYLSLDRASSTLSTGERQRVQLARAVRNRTCGVLYVLDEPSIGLHPSNVEGLLGVVDDLLADGNSVVLVDHDVRVLRHADHIVEIGPGSGAAGGRVIAQGTVDDIVASPATCIGPYLSGARRVSVRERAEGSDLFADGRIHLDTDAIHTVKPLSVDIPRGRLTAVTGVSGSGKTTLVLESLIPALRAAIAGEALPAHVHGVEADGIARANLIDATPIGANVRSTVGTYSGVLDDLRRAYAKTADARGRGLKAGAFSYNTGSLRCPTCDGTGQISLDVQFLPDVDIPCPDCGGARYGREAYDIKLAGDISLPELLSYTVDQASEVLAGTTLRTVKSKLRILHDLGLGYLTLGEATPALSGGEAQRLKLASELTRKQNDALFVFDEPTIGLHPLDVEVLLGVLQRLIDNGATVVVIEHDLDMIANADYIVDMGPGGGEGGGRIVCAGTPEEVAACPGSITGRYIAEELGRH
;
A
#
# COMPACT_ATOMS: atom_id res chain seq x y z
N MET A 1 60.80 -10.72 14.83
CA MET A 1 59.55 -11.50 14.92
C MET A 1 58.60 -10.99 13.86
N LYS A 2 58.46 -11.70 12.73
CA LYS A 2 57.51 -11.35 11.66
C LYS A 2 56.11 -11.78 12.13
N ARG A 3 55.20 -10.84 12.36
CA ARG A 3 53.76 -11.13 12.44
C ARG A 3 53.25 -11.21 11.01
N SER A 4 53.31 -12.41 10.43
CA SER A 4 52.72 -12.75 9.14
C SER A 4 51.60 -13.78 9.31
N ASP A 5 50.74 -13.54 10.30
CA ASP A 5 49.40 -14.12 10.32
C ASP A 5 48.49 -13.03 9.79
N HIS A 6 48.25 -13.04 8.47
CA HIS A 6 47.20 -12.24 7.88
C HIS A 6 45.88 -12.70 8.51
N TYR A 7 45.23 -11.83 9.28
CA TYR A 7 43.82 -11.98 9.57
C TYR A 7 43.08 -11.93 8.23
N LEU A 8 42.80 -13.10 7.64
CA LEU A 8 42.00 -13.21 6.44
C LEU A 8 40.61 -12.65 6.77
N GLN A 9 40.25 -11.55 6.13
CA GLN A 9 38.89 -11.01 6.27
C GLN A 9 37.90 -12.07 5.77
N PRO A 10 36.78 -12.28 6.49
CA PRO A 10 35.72 -13.14 5.99
C PRO A 10 35.27 -12.67 4.62
N THR A 11 35.13 -13.60 3.68
CA THR A 11 34.70 -13.30 2.30
C THR A 11 33.22 -13.60 2.07
N HIS A 12 32.58 -14.36 2.97
CA HIS A 12 31.18 -14.79 2.84
C HIS A 12 30.47 -14.77 4.19
N ILE A 13 29.18 -14.47 4.16
CA ILE A 13 28.22 -14.82 5.20
C ILE A 13 27.90 -16.30 5.02
N GLN A 14 28.10 -17.09 6.07
CA GLN A 14 27.85 -18.53 6.03
C GLN A 14 26.57 -18.83 6.79
N VAL A 15 25.58 -19.41 6.11
CA VAL A 15 24.34 -19.86 6.72
C VAL A 15 24.33 -21.39 6.67
N ARG A 16 24.09 -22.04 7.81
CA ARG A 16 24.05 -23.50 7.94
C ARG A 16 22.77 -23.97 8.60
N GLY A 17 22.09 -24.93 7.97
CA GLY A 17 20.89 -25.58 8.48
C GLY A 17 19.70 -24.63 8.65
N ALA A 18 19.47 -23.70 7.72
CA ALA A 18 18.32 -22.79 7.80
C ALA A 18 17.00 -23.53 7.53
N ARG A 19 16.04 -23.36 8.45
CA ARG A 19 14.72 -24.05 8.51
C ARG A 19 13.58 -23.08 8.81
N VAL A 20 13.77 -21.79 8.53
CA VAL A 20 12.74 -20.77 8.70
C VAL A 20 11.60 -21.03 7.71
N HIS A 21 10.37 -21.10 8.20
CA HIS A 21 9.16 -21.44 7.42
C HIS A 21 9.31 -22.74 6.61
N ASN A 22 9.35 -22.65 5.28
CA ASN A 22 9.40 -23.80 4.38
C ASN A 22 10.83 -24.23 3.97
N LEU A 23 11.87 -23.53 4.45
CA LEU A 23 13.27 -23.87 4.16
C LEU A 23 13.62 -25.29 4.65
N LYS A 24 14.31 -26.05 3.80
CA LYS A 24 14.57 -27.49 3.98
C LYS A 24 15.99 -27.75 4.47
N ASN A 25 16.36 -27.13 5.59
CA ASN A 25 17.68 -27.29 6.19
C ASN A 25 18.80 -26.89 5.22
N ILE A 26 18.72 -25.67 4.69
CA ILE A 26 19.62 -25.22 3.62
C ILE A 26 20.92 -24.68 4.19
N ASP A 27 22.01 -24.95 3.45
CA ASP A 27 23.31 -24.32 3.62
C ASP A 27 23.55 -23.39 2.43
N VAL A 28 23.95 -22.15 2.70
CA VAL A 28 24.21 -21.15 1.65
C VAL A 28 25.37 -20.25 2.07
N ASP A 29 26.20 -19.87 1.09
CA ASP A 29 27.29 -18.91 1.27
C ASP A 29 27.00 -17.65 0.44
N ILE A 30 26.84 -16.52 1.13
CA ILE A 30 26.53 -15.22 0.50
C ILE A 30 27.82 -14.38 0.48
N PRO A 31 28.37 -14.03 -0.68
CA PRO A 31 29.60 -13.25 -0.75
C PRO A 31 29.41 -11.85 -0.14
N LEU A 32 30.45 -11.39 0.57
CA LEU A 32 30.51 -10.05 1.16
C LEU A 32 31.06 -9.04 0.16
N GLY A 33 30.55 -7.81 0.21
CA GLY A 33 30.98 -6.71 -0.66
C GLY A 33 30.48 -6.81 -2.10
N GLN A 34 29.42 -7.59 -2.33
CA GLN A 34 28.83 -7.85 -3.65
C GLN A 34 27.31 -7.64 -3.62
N LEU A 35 26.72 -7.48 -4.81
CA LEU A 35 25.28 -7.59 -5.02
C LEU A 35 24.90 -9.05 -5.21
N VAL A 36 24.08 -9.56 -4.29
CA VAL A 36 23.56 -10.92 -4.33
C VAL A 36 22.06 -10.90 -4.59
N GLY A 37 21.66 -11.42 -5.75
CA GLY A 37 20.25 -11.64 -6.10
C GLY A 37 19.71 -12.93 -5.51
N ILE A 38 18.52 -12.91 -4.92
CA ILE A 38 17.78 -14.11 -4.52
C ILE A 38 16.56 -14.25 -5.43
N ALA A 39 16.57 -15.29 -6.25
CA ALA A 39 15.55 -15.56 -7.27
C ALA A 39 14.74 -16.84 -6.95
N GLY A 40 13.65 -17.05 -7.69
CA GLY A 40 12.80 -18.24 -7.61
C GLY A 40 11.31 -17.92 -7.56
N VAL A 41 10.46 -18.92 -7.82
CA VAL A 41 8.99 -18.76 -7.92
C VAL A 41 8.33 -18.21 -6.64
N SER A 42 7.11 -17.69 -6.74
CA SER A 42 6.35 -17.21 -5.57
C SER A 42 6.25 -18.29 -4.51
N GLY A 43 6.46 -17.94 -3.23
CA GLY A 43 6.41 -18.91 -2.12
C GLY A 43 7.56 -19.93 -2.08
N SER A 44 8.62 -19.79 -2.89
CA SER A 44 9.74 -20.74 -2.88
C SER A 44 10.57 -20.71 -1.59
N GLY A 45 10.56 -19.60 -0.84
CA GLY A 45 11.34 -19.42 0.39
C GLY A 45 12.37 -18.29 0.34
N LYS A 46 12.34 -17.44 -0.71
CA LYS A 46 13.23 -16.27 -0.87
C LYS A 46 13.24 -15.35 0.35
N SER A 47 12.08 -14.85 0.76
CA SER A 47 11.96 -13.95 1.92
C SER A 47 12.26 -14.66 3.25
N SER A 48 12.04 -15.97 3.34
CA SER A 48 12.46 -16.79 4.50
C SER A 48 13.99 -16.79 4.67
N LEU A 49 14.73 -16.80 3.55
CA LEU A 49 16.19 -16.69 3.56
C LEU A 49 16.63 -15.23 3.79
N ALA A 50 16.14 -14.29 2.99
CA ALA A 50 16.56 -12.90 3.02
C ALA A 50 16.16 -12.20 4.33
N LEU A 51 14.86 -12.10 4.60
CA LEU A 51 14.33 -11.39 5.76
C LEU A 51 14.29 -12.28 7.01
N GLY A 52 13.83 -13.51 6.86
CA GLY A 52 13.62 -14.45 7.97
C GLY A 52 14.92 -15.02 8.56
N THR A 53 16.02 -15.03 7.80
CA THR A 53 17.31 -15.58 8.23
C THR A 53 18.40 -14.50 8.27
N LEU A 54 18.77 -13.93 7.12
CA LEU A 54 19.91 -13.00 7.03
C LEU A 54 19.66 -11.70 7.80
N TYR A 55 18.56 -10.99 7.47
CA TYR A 55 18.19 -9.76 8.17
C TYR A 55 17.91 -10.01 9.65
N ALA A 56 17.13 -11.05 9.97
CA ALA A 56 16.79 -11.38 11.36
C ALA A 56 18.04 -11.60 12.22
N GLU A 57 19.03 -12.36 11.75
CA GLU A 57 20.27 -12.61 12.48
C GLU A 57 21.19 -11.38 12.53
N GLY A 58 21.31 -10.62 11.43
CA GLY A 58 22.13 -9.40 11.40
C GLY A 58 21.57 -8.30 12.31
N SER A 59 20.25 -8.09 12.28
CA SER A 59 19.55 -7.14 13.16
C SER A 59 19.64 -7.57 14.62
N ARG A 60 19.39 -8.85 14.93
CA ARG A 60 19.50 -9.40 16.29
C ARG A 60 20.89 -9.19 16.88
N ARG A 61 21.96 -9.46 16.11
CA ARG A 61 23.36 -9.28 16.60
C ARG A 61 23.67 -7.82 16.89
N TYR A 62 23.20 -6.91 16.06
CA TYR A 62 23.33 -5.48 16.30
C TYR A 62 22.59 -5.05 17.58
N LEU A 63 21.34 -5.50 17.75
CA LEU A 63 20.55 -5.23 18.95
C LEU A 63 21.16 -5.86 20.22
N ASP A 64 21.77 -7.04 20.11
CA ASP A 64 22.45 -7.72 21.22
C ASP A 64 23.67 -6.94 21.72
N ALA A 65 24.31 -6.15 20.85
CA ALA A 65 25.42 -5.26 21.21
C ALA A 65 24.97 -3.99 21.97
N LEU A 66 23.68 -3.67 21.99
CA LEU A 66 23.17 -2.50 22.70
C LEU A 66 23.22 -2.69 24.23
N SER A 67 23.08 -1.58 24.96
CA SER A 67 23.07 -1.61 26.43
C SER A 67 21.98 -2.53 26.97
N THR A 68 22.22 -3.15 28.15
CA THR A 68 21.23 -4.01 28.82
C THR A 68 19.90 -3.29 29.08
N TYR A 69 19.94 -1.97 29.32
CA TYR A 69 18.75 -1.14 29.49
C TYR A 69 17.91 -1.07 28.22
N THR A 70 18.56 -0.84 27.07
CA THR A 70 17.91 -0.81 25.75
C THR A 70 17.37 -2.20 25.38
N ARG A 71 18.16 -3.26 25.61
CA ARG A 71 17.75 -4.65 25.35
C ARG A 71 16.57 -5.14 26.18
N ARG A 72 16.34 -4.61 27.38
CA ARG A 72 15.15 -4.94 28.20
C ARG A 72 13.87 -4.28 27.70
N ARG A 73 13.99 -3.20 26.91
CA ARG A 73 12.86 -2.44 26.39
C ARG A 73 12.52 -2.81 24.95
N ILE A 74 13.47 -3.41 24.24
CA ILE A 74 13.24 -4.01 22.93
C ILE A 74 12.91 -5.48 23.16
N SER A 75 11.70 -5.93 22.83
CA SER A 75 11.37 -7.35 22.84
C SER A 75 12.35 -8.07 21.91
N GLN A 76 13.00 -9.12 22.42
CA GLN A 76 13.93 -9.89 21.62
C GLN A 76 13.17 -10.58 20.51
N THR A 77 13.53 -10.28 19.26
CA THR A 77 13.14 -11.10 18.12
C THR A 77 13.62 -12.52 18.39
N GLY A 78 12.73 -13.51 18.26
CA GLY A 78 13.12 -14.92 18.42
C GLY A 78 14.30 -15.26 17.49
N ARG A 79 15.22 -16.11 17.95
CA ARG A 79 16.29 -16.62 17.07
C ARG A 79 15.69 -17.22 15.81
N ALA A 80 16.30 -16.93 14.66
CA ALA A 80 15.93 -17.62 13.43
C ALA A 80 16.10 -19.13 13.65
N THR A 81 15.23 -19.93 13.05
CA THR A 81 15.34 -21.40 13.11
C THR A 81 16.44 -21.86 12.16
N VAL A 82 17.69 -21.75 12.61
CA VAL A 82 18.93 -22.02 11.86
C VAL A 82 19.96 -22.64 12.81
N ASP A 83 20.84 -23.51 12.31
CA ASP A 83 21.90 -24.11 13.15
C ASP A 83 23.00 -23.09 13.43
N GLU A 84 23.49 -22.42 12.39
CA GLU A 84 24.56 -21.44 12.52
C GLU A 84 24.48 -20.36 11.43
N VAL A 85 24.81 -19.12 11.81
CA VAL A 85 25.10 -18.04 10.86
C VAL A 85 26.44 -17.41 11.26
N LEU A 86 27.43 -17.37 10.37
CA LEU A 86 28.73 -16.75 10.63
C LEU A 86 28.92 -15.52 9.74
N HIS A 87 29.67 -14.55 10.27
CA HIS A 87 30.13 -13.36 9.54
C HIS A 87 29.03 -12.42 9.00
N VAL A 88 27.76 -12.59 9.42
CA VAL A 88 26.69 -11.65 9.05
C VAL A 88 26.95 -10.26 9.66
N PRO A 89 27.00 -9.19 8.85
CA PRO A 89 27.11 -7.82 9.34
C PRO A 89 25.84 -7.34 10.07
N ALA A 90 25.88 -6.13 10.61
CA ALA A 90 24.65 -5.45 11.02
C ALA A 90 23.75 -5.27 9.78
N ALA A 91 22.48 -5.66 9.88
CA ALA A 91 21.59 -5.69 8.74
C ALA A 91 20.49 -4.62 8.81
N LEU A 92 20.21 -4.00 7.67
CA LEU A 92 19.11 -3.08 7.46
C LEU A 92 18.19 -3.65 6.37
N ALA A 93 16.90 -3.78 6.66
CA ALA A 93 15.91 -4.25 5.68
C ALA A 93 15.12 -3.09 5.08
N LEU A 94 14.99 -3.11 3.75
CA LEU A 94 14.04 -2.31 2.99
C LEU A 94 12.91 -3.24 2.55
N ARG A 95 11.78 -3.16 3.25
CA ARG A 95 10.64 -4.07 3.05
C ARG A 95 9.79 -3.61 1.85
N GLN A 96 9.18 -4.59 1.18
CA GLN A 96 8.23 -4.39 0.08
C GLN A 96 7.07 -3.44 0.43
N ARG A 97 6.58 -3.45 1.67
CA ARG A 97 5.47 -2.61 2.13
C ARG A 97 5.87 -1.77 3.35
N PRO A 98 6.44 -0.58 3.14
CA PRO A 98 6.67 0.37 4.22
C PRO A 98 5.33 0.74 4.87
N GLY A 99 5.31 0.86 6.20
CA GLY A 99 4.11 1.30 6.93
C GLY A 99 3.64 2.67 6.46
N ILE A 100 2.32 2.88 6.43
CA ILE A 100 1.73 4.16 6.03
C ILE A 100 2.08 5.21 7.11
N PRO A 101 2.82 6.28 6.79
CA PRO A 101 3.14 7.29 7.77
C PRO A 101 1.90 8.05 8.24
N GLY A 102 1.93 8.58 9.47
CA GLY A 102 0.82 9.33 10.04
C GLY A 102 0.57 10.68 9.35
N VAL A 103 -0.55 11.32 9.70
CA VAL A 103 -1.05 12.58 9.10
C VAL A 103 -0.06 13.76 9.14
N HIS A 104 0.91 13.72 10.07
CA HIS A 104 1.97 14.72 10.23
C HIS A 104 3.22 14.45 9.36
N SER A 105 3.14 13.54 8.39
CA SER A 105 4.23 13.26 7.46
C SER A 105 3.88 13.68 6.03
N THR A 106 4.79 14.40 5.40
CA THR A 106 4.83 14.70 3.96
C THR A 106 6.02 14.05 3.27
N PHE A 107 6.02 14.06 1.94
CA PHE A 107 7.18 13.70 1.12
C PHE A 107 8.44 14.45 1.57
N GLY A 108 8.35 15.76 1.81
CA GLY A 108 9.46 16.57 2.31
C GLY A 108 9.96 16.17 3.71
N THR A 109 9.08 15.74 4.62
CA THR A 109 9.52 15.21 5.93
C THR A 109 10.12 13.82 5.84
N SER A 110 9.55 12.95 5.00
CA SER A 110 9.96 11.55 4.89
C SER A 110 11.30 11.43 4.18
N THR A 111 11.56 12.28 3.18
CA THR A 111 12.86 12.44 2.52
C THR A 111 13.84 13.31 3.30
N GLU A 112 13.36 14.00 4.34
CA GLU A 112 14.09 15.00 5.12
C GLU A 112 14.54 16.25 4.34
N LEU A 113 14.13 16.39 3.07
CA LEU A 113 14.36 17.60 2.27
C LEU A 113 13.80 18.87 2.92
N LEU A 114 12.70 18.74 3.66
CA LEU A 114 12.10 19.84 4.40
C LEU A 114 13.04 20.42 5.46
N ASN A 115 13.97 19.63 6.02
CA ASN A 115 14.93 20.13 7.00
C ASN A 115 15.90 21.13 6.37
N TYR A 116 16.37 20.85 5.16
CA TYR A 116 17.23 21.76 4.40
C TYR A 116 16.47 23.02 4.00
N LEU A 117 15.24 22.89 3.49
CA LEU A 117 14.41 24.07 3.17
C LEU A 117 14.15 24.94 4.41
N ARG A 118 13.77 24.35 5.54
CA ARG A 118 13.58 25.11 6.79
C ARG A 118 14.86 25.82 7.22
N LEU A 119 16.01 25.19 7.04
CA LEU A 119 17.30 25.82 7.34
C LEU A 119 17.60 26.97 6.36
N MET A 120 17.34 26.80 5.07
CA MET A 120 17.45 27.87 4.07
C MET A 120 16.57 29.06 4.44
N PHE A 121 15.27 28.85 4.65
CA PHE A 121 14.33 29.93 4.99
C PHE A 121 14.64 30.59 6.33
N SER A 122 15.22 29.86 7.29
CA SER A 122 15.69 30.43 8.56
C SER A 122 16.97 31.24 8.43
N ARG A 123 17.91 30.87 7.56
CA ARG A 123 19.27 31.48 7.51
C ARG A 123 19.48 32.45 6.35
N LEU A 124 18.81 32.20 5.24
CA LEU A 124 18.98 32.91 3.96
C LEU A 124 17.76 33.77 3.62
N GLY A 125 16.65 33.62 4.35
CA GLY A 125 15.43 34.37 4.14
C GLY A 125 15.51 35.82 4.61
N SER A 126 14.76 36.68 3.94
CA SER A 126 14.30 37.95 4.53
C SER A 126 13.22 37.65 5.58
N HIS A 127 13.12 38.49 6.61
CA HIS A 127 12.21 38.25 7.72
C HIS A 127 11.31 39.45 8.00
N ALA A 128 10.01 39.19 8.12
CA ALA A 128 9.03 40.18 8.52
C ALA A 128 9.26 40.67 9.96
N CYS A 129 9.31 41.98 10.14
CA CYS A 129 9.39 42.58 11.46
C CYS A 129 8.06 42.40 12.22
N PRO A 130 8.05 41.82 13.43
CA PRO A 130 6.81 41.57 14.19
C PRO A 130 6.11 42.86 14.65
N HIS A 131 6.78 44.02 14.53
CA HIS A 131 6.23 45.31 14.96
C HIS A 131 5.56 46.11 13.85
N CYS A 132 5.99 45.96 12.60
CA CYS A 132 5.52 46.79 11.48
C CYS A 132 5.29 46.05 10.17
N GLY A 133 5.57 44.74 10.11
CA GLY A 133 5.39 43.90 8.92
C GLY A 133 6.45 44.07 7.82
N ALA A 134 7.27 45.12 7.86
CA ALA A 134 8.34 45.32 6.87
C ALA A 134 9.41 44.22 6.95
N HIS A 135 9.89 43.77 5.80
CA HIS A 135 10.95 42.76 5.72
C HIS A 135 12.33 43.37 5.94
N ALA A 136 13.13 42.71 6.78
CA ALA A 136 14.57 42.95 6.85
C ALA A 136 15.28 41.99 5.89
N GLU A 137 16.30 42.51 5.18
CA GLU A 137 17.12 41.75 4.25
C GLU A 137 17.86 40.57 4.94
N PRO A 138 18.24 39.52 4.18
CA PRO A 138 19.02 38.41 4.70
C PRO A 138 20.29 38.89 5.43
N SER A 139 20.56 38.31 6.60
CA SER A 139 21.67 38.72 7.46
C SER A 139 22.33 37.55 8.19
N MET A 140 23.66 37.58 8.26
CA MET A 140 24.48 36.64 9.02
C MET A 140 24.09 36.60 10.52
N ASN A 141 23.53 37.69 11.05
CA ASN A 141 23.11 37.77 12.46
C ASN A 141 22.12 36.66 12.83
N VAL A 142 21.25 36.24 11.91
CA VAL A 142 20.29 35.17 12.19
C VAL A 142 20.99 33.83 12.44
N ALA A 143 22.03 33.52 11.66
CA ALA A 143 22.86 32.33 11.85
C ALA A 143 23.70 32.40 13.15
N LEU A 144 24.12 33.61 13.52
CA LEU A 144 24.86 33.88 14.76
C LEU A 144 23.97 34.04 16.00
N MET A 145 22.64 33.91 15.85
CA MET A 145 21.66 34.13 16.92
C MET A 145 21.75 35.53 17.55
N LEU A 146 22.00 36.53 16.72
CA LEU A 146 22.03 37.95 17.05
C LEU A 146 20.79 38.67 16.51
N PRO A 147 20.36 39.79 17.12
CA PRO A 147 19.22 40.55 16.61
C PRO A 147 19.52 41.17 15.23
N ILE A 148 18.47 41.34 14.43
CA ILE A 148 18.45 42.10 13.19
C ILE A 148 17.63 43.36 13.37
N THR A 149 18.03 44.44 12.71
CA THR A 149 17.35 45.75 12.80
C THR A 149 16.38 45.91 11.64
N CYS A 150 15.12 46.25 11.94
CA CYS A 150 14.13 46.53 10.91
C CYS A 150 14.46 47.84 10.16
N PRO A 151 14.55 47.84 8.81
CA PRO A 151 14.86 49.05 8.05
C PRO A 151 13.76 50.11 8.11
N SER A 152 12.51 49.72 8.39
CA SER A 152 11.37 50.64 8.42
C SER A 152 11.15 51.29 9.80
N CYS A 153 11.23 50.54 10.89
CA CYS A 153 10.90 51.05 12.23
C CYS A 153 12.10 51.11 13.19
N GLY A 154 13.29 50.65 12.77
CA GLY A 154 14.52 50.70 13.56
C GLY A 154 14.58 49.76 14.76
N ARG A 155 13.53 48.97 15.03
CA ARG A 155 13.50 48.03 16.15
C ARG A 155 14.31 46.77 15.84
N GLU A 156 14.95 46.25 16.88
CA GLU A 156 15.64 44.97 16.84
C GLU A 156 14.68 43.82 17.08
N PHE A 157 14.85 42.72 16.34
CA PHE A 157 14.10 41.48 16.51
C PHE A 157 14.95 40.27 16.09
N PHE A 158 14.50 39.07 16.43
CA PHE A 158 15.16 37.83 16.02
C PHE A 158 14.40 37.17 14.87
N GLY A 159 15.14 36.74 13.84
CA GLY A 159 14.61 35.86 12.81
C GLY A 159 14.21 34.49 13.41
N PRO A 160 13.23 33.79 12.81
CA PRO A 160 12.82 32.47 13.28
C PRO A 160 13.95 31.44 13.10
N GLY A 161 14.13 30.58 14.10
CA GLY A 161 15.00 29.42 13.96
C GLY A 161 14.38 28.36 13.04
N ALA A 162 15.17 27.42 12.53
CA ALA A 162 14.65 26.36 11.68
C ALA A 162 13.53 25.54 12.37
N GLU A 163 13.57 25.39 13.70
CA GLU A 163 12.54 24.70 14.49
C GLU A 163 11.21 25.47 14.59
N ASP A 164 11.27 26.81 14.58
CA ASP A 164 10.08 27.67 14.51
C ASP A 164 9.36 27.56 13.16
N LEU A 165 10.02 26.97 12.16
CA LEU A 165 9.48 26.75 10.81
C LEU A 165 8.99 25.29 10.61
N ALA A 166 9.03 24.45 11.64
CA ALA A 166 8.57 23.07 11.57
C ALA A 166 7.07 22.97 11.85
N PHE A 167 6.27 22.47 10.89
CA PHE A 167 4.85 22.21 11.17
C PHE A 167 4.61 21.05 12.17
N ASN A 168 5.65 20.29 12.53
CA ASN A 168 5.62 19.23 13.55
C ASN A 168 6.12 19.71 14.93
N SER A 169 6.41 21.02 15.08
CA SER A 169 6.94 21.62 16.30
C SER A 169 6.48 23.09 16.38
N GLY A 170 7.39 24.06 16.56
CA GLY A 170 7.07 25.47 16.78
C GLY A 170 6.35 26.18 15.61
N GLY A 171 6.44 25.66 14.40
CA GLY A 171 5.84 26.23 13.19
C GLY A 171 4.45 25.69 12.84
N ALA A 172 3.84 24.84 13.68
CA ALA A 172 2.54 24.23 13.42
C ALA A 172 1.42 25.28 13.34
N CYS A 173 0.53 25.17 12.35
CA CYS A 173 -0.72 25.91 12.35
C CYS A 173 -1.54 25.54 13.60
N PRO A 174 -1.97 26.51 14.43
CA PRO A 174 -2.65 26.22 15.70
C PRO A 174 -4.01 25.56 15.50
N THR A 175 -4.67 25.82 14.38
CA THR A 175 -6.04 25.36 14.10
C THR A 175 -6.09 23.89 13.73
N CYS A 176 -5.13 23.42 12.94
CA CYS A 176 -5.04 22.01 12.55
C CYS A 176 -3.91 21.25 13.25
N GLY A 177 -3.15 21.90 14.14
CA GLY A 177 -1.97 21.31 14.79
C GLY A 177 -0.89 20.85 13.81
N GLY A 178 -0.80 21.45 12.61
CA GLY A 178 0.16 21.04 11.58
C GLY A 178 -0.23 19.85 10.70
N THR A 179 -1.49 19.39 10.72
CA THR A 179 -1.98 18.36 9.76
C THR A 179 -2.30 18.93 8.37
N GLY A 180 -2.65 20.23 8.29
CA GLY A 180 -3.13 20.90 7.07
C GLY A 180 -4.62 20.68 6.79
N VAL A 181 -5.26 19.74 7.50
CA VAL A 181 -6.68 19.39 7.33
C VAL A 181 -7.42 19.48 8.65
N VAL A 182 -8.69 19.86 8.59
CA VAL A 182 -9.61 19.85 9.73
C VAL A 182 -10.72 18.85 9.46
N ARG A 183 -11.16 18.17 10.51
CA ARG A 183 -12.32 17.27 10.44
C ARG A 183 -13.56 18.08 10.78
N ARG A 184 -14.50 18.15 9.85
CA ARG A 184 -15.82 18.74 10.06
C ARG A 184 -16.88 17.66 9.96
N VAL A 185 -18.03 17.92 10.57
CA VAL A 185 -19.19 17.03 10.42
C VAL A 185 -19.66 17.08 8.96
N ASP A 186 -19.85 15.91 8.36
CA ASP A 186 -20.43 15.81 7.03
C ASP A 186 -21.95 15.69 7.11
N GLU A 187 -22.69 16.74 6.77
CA GLU A 187 -24.15 16.74 6.89
C GLU A 187 -24.83 15.64 6.06
N SER A 188 -24.32 15.32 4.86
CA SER A 188 -24.85 14.23 4.04
C SER A 188 -24.73 12.87 4.71
N SER A 189 -23.68 12.65 5.50
CA SER A 189 -23.50 11.40 6.27
C SER A 189 -24.45 11.27 7.47
N LEU A 190 -25.02 12.39 7.94
CA LEU A 190 -25.94 12.38 9.09
C LEU A 190 -27.31 11.85 8.68
N VAL A 191 -27.73 12.11 7.44
CA VAL A 191 -28.97 11.62 6.83
C VAL A 191 -28.65 10.95 5.49
N PRO A 192 -28.16 9.70 5.49
CA PRO A 192 -27.72 9.01 4.27
C PRO A 192 -28.88 8.62 3.34
N ASP A 193 -30.10 8.49 3.87
CA ASP A 193 -31.31 8.16 3.12
C ASP A 193 -32.42 9.17 3.48
N GLU A 194 -32.61 10.17 2.62
CA GLU A 194 -33.64 11.19 2.81
C GLU A 194 -35.08 10.68 2.50
N SER A 195 -35.24 9.45 2.03
CA SER A 195 -36.55 8.84 1.81
C SER A 195 -37.19 8.30 3.10
N LEU A 196 -36.38 8.09 4.14
CA LEU A 196 -36.83 7.67 5.47
C LEU A 196 -37.28 8.85 6.31
N SER A 197 -38.18 8.60 7.25
CA SER A 197 -38.56 9.55 8.30
C SER A 197 -37.58 9.54 9.48
N ILE A 198 -37.61 10.58 10.32
CA ILE A 198 -36.79 10.65 11.55
C ILE A 198 -37.12 9.48 12.50
N ASP A 199 -38.40 9.11 12.58
CA ASP A 199 -38.87 7.99 13.41
C ASP A 199 -38.31 6.63 12.91
N GLU A 200 -38.22 6.44 11.59
CA GLU A 200 -37.59 5.28 10.95
C GLU A 200 -36.05 5.28 11.04
N GLY A 201 -35.48 6.38 11.50
CA GLY A 201 -34.05 6.49 11.78
C GLY A 201 -33.24 7.19 10.68
N ALA A 202 -33.84 8.09 9.90
CA ALA A 202 -33.14 8.91 8.92
C ALA A 202 -31.89 9.60 9.49
N VAL A 203 -31.95 10.11 10.73
CA VAL A 203 -30.82 10.77 11.41
C VAL A 203 -29.92 9.73 12.10
N ALA A 204 -28.88 9.30 11.39
CA ALA A 204 -27.97 8.23 11.80
C ALA A 204 -27.22 8.46 13.13
N PRO A 205 -26.75 9.68 13.48
CA PRO A 205 -26.09 9.95 14.76
C PRO A 205 -26.99 9.65 15.97
N TRP A 206 -28.30 9.92 15.87
CA TRP A 206 -29.23 9.71 16.98
C TRP A 206 -29.50 8.23 17.28
N ASN A 207 -29.30 7.35 16.30
CA ASN A 207 -29.45 5.91 16.50
C ASN A 207 -28.19 5.27 17.11
N THR A 208 -27.02 5.90 16.95
CA THR A 208 -25.73 5.22 17.12
C THR A 208 -24.77 5.88 18.12
N LEU A 209 -24.90 7.20 18.31
CA LEU A 209 -24.06 8.01 19.20
C LEU A 209 -24.87 8.70 20.30
N MET A 210 -26.19 8.79 20.16
CA MET A 210 -27.09 9.46 21.11
C MET A 210 -28.24 8.53 21.54
N TRP A 211 -29.09 9.01 22.44
CA TRP A 211 -30.30 8.32 22.85
C TRP A 211 -31.44 8.50 21.83
N ASP A 212 -32.20 7.44 21.61
CA ASP A 212 -33.39 7.40 20.73
C ASP A 212 -34.44 8.46 21.11
N LEU A 213 -34.36 8.97 22.33
CA LEU A 213 -35.15 10.07 22.88
C LEU A 213 -35.09 11.36 22.05
N MET A 214 -33.98 11.61 21.33
CA MET A 214 -33.80 12.85 20.55
C MET A 214 -34.87 13.05 19.49
N LYS A 215 -35.45 11.97 18.97
CA LYS A 215 -36.56 12.02 18.01
C LYS A 215 -37.80 12.67 18.62
N GLN A 216 -38.12 12.33 19.87
CA GLN A 216 -39.26 12.88 20.60
C GLN A 216 -39.03 14.34 20.97
N VAL A 217 -37.81 14.69 21.37
CA VAL A 217 -37.44 16.09 21.64
C VAL A 217 -37.51 16.94 20.37
N ALA A 218 -37.03 16.43 19.22
CA ALA A 218 -37.14 17.11 17.93
C ALA A 218 -38.61 17.39 17.54
N ARG A 219 -39.53 16.46 17.87
CA ARG A 219 -40.97 16.66 17.67
C ARG A 219 -41.50 17.84 18.49
N GLU A 220 -41.10 17.96 19.76
CA GLU A 220 -41.44 19.12 20.61
C GLU A 220 -40.72 20.42 20.22
N MET A 221 -39.61 20.32 19.46
CA MET A 221 -38.98 21.48 18.82
C MET A 221 -39.77 21.95 17.59
N GLY A 222 -40.82 21.24 17.17
CA GLY A 222 -41.66 21.59 16.04
C GLY A 222 -41.31 20.89 14.72
N VAL A 223 -40.46 19.86 14.76
CA VAL A 223 -40.08 19.08 13.56
C VAL A 223 -41.05 17.94 13.33
N ARG A 224 -41.60 17.82 12.11
CA ARG A 224 -42.40 16.65 11.70
C ARG A 224 -41.52 15.41 11.58
N THR A 225 -41.59 14.48 12.52
CA THR A 225 -40.69 13.30 12.53
C THR A 225 -41.21 12.09 11.78
N ASP A 226 -42.46 12.13 11.34
CA ASP A 226 -43.26 11.03 10.77
C ASP A 226 -43.38 11.10 9.24
N VAL A 227 -42.78 12.11 8.61
CA VAL A 227 -42.69 12.26 7.15
C VAL A 227 -41.27 11.97 6.67
N PRO A 228 -41.09 11.54 5.41
CA PRO A 228 -39.76 11.43 4.80
C PRO A 228 -38.94 12.69 4.99
N PHE A 229 -37.65 12.56 5.29
CA PHE A 229 -36.77 13.70 5.58
C PHE A 229 -36.71 14.72 4.43
N SER A 230 -36.79 14.23 3.19
CA SER A 230 -36.89 15.04 1.97
C SER A 230 -38.13 15.95 1.89
N GLN A 231 -39.16 15.70 2.70
CA GLN A 231 -40.40 16.49 2.77
C GLN A 231 -40.40 17.53 3.92
N LEU A 232 -39.32 17.59 4.69
CA LEU A 232 -39.13 18.63 5.71
C LEU A 232 -38.87 19.98 5.07
N THR A 233 -39.40 21.02 5.70
CA THR A 233 -39.10 22.41 5.35
C THR A 233 -37.64 22.75 5.67
N PRO A 234 -37.03 23.75 5.02
CA PRO A 234 -35.68 24.20 5.34
C PRO A 234 -35.49 24.54 6.83
N GLU A 235 -36.49 25.13 7.47
CA GLU A 235 -36.48 25.46 8.90
C GLU A 235 -36.48 24.20 9.78
N GLU A 236 -37.29 23.20 9.45
CA GLU A 236 -37.28 21.91 10.15
C GLU A 236 -35.96 21.18 9.99
N ARG A 237 -35.36 21.21 8.78
CA ARG A 237 -34.03 20.65 8.52
C ARG A 237 -32.97 21.35 9.35
N ASP A 238 -33.01 22.67 9.42
CA ASP A 238 -32.07 23.47 10.21
C ASP A 238 -32.18 23.15 11.72
N ILE A 239 -33.39 22.97 12.25
CA ILE A 239 -33.57 22.51 13.64
C ILE A 239 -32.90 21.14 13.85
N VAL A 240 -33.04 20.21 12.92
CA VAL A 240 -32.41 18.88 13.02
C VAL A 240 -30.89 18.94 12.98
N PHE A 241 -30.32 19.73 12.07
CA PHE A 241 -28.87 19.81 11.88
C PHE A 241 -28.19 20.73 12.91
N HIS A 242 -28.74 21.91 13.14
CA HIS A 242 -28.12 23.04 13.85
C HIS A 242 -28.97 23.62 14.99
N GLY A 243 -30.14 23.04 15.28
CA GLY A 243 -31.08 23.58 16.26
C GLY A 243 -30.47 23.82 17.66
N PRO A 244 -30.91 24.87 18.37
CA PRO A 244 -30.30 25.29 19.63
C PRO A 244 -30.54 24.28 20.77
N ALA A 245 -29.61 24.26 21.74
CA ALA A 245 -29.72 23.42 22.92
C ALA A 245 -30.78 23.94 23.90
N GLU A 246 -32.05 23.61 23.65
CA GLU A 246 -33.20 24.00 24.47
C GLU A 246 -33.71 22.85 25.33
N LYS A 247 -34.13 23.14 26.56
CA LYS A 247 -34.87 22.17 27.38
C LYS A 247 -36.32 22.08 26.90
N LYS A 248 -36.77 20.87 26.58
CA LYS A 248 -38.18 20.57 26.31
C LYS A 248 -38.69 19.54 27.31
N HIS A 249 -39.93 19.73 27.69
CA HIS A 249 -40.68 18.76 28.48
C HIS A 249 -41.23 17.69 27.55
N ILE A 250 -40.93 16.42 27.80
CA ILE A 250 -41.37 15.31 26.94
C ILE A 250 -42.02 14.19 27.76
N LEU A 251 -42.96 13.50 27.13
CA LEU A 251 -43.55 12.26 27.63
C LEU A 251 -42.81 11.07 27.02
N TYR A 252 -41.77 10.60 27.71
CA TYR A 252 -40.93 9.52 27.22
C TYR A 252 -41.61 8.15 27.34
N LYS A 253 -41.75 7.45 26.21
CA LYS A 253 -42.13 6.04 26.17
C LYS A 253 -40.91 5.14 26.03
N ALA A 254 -40.64 4.29 27.03
CA ALA A 254 -39.56 3.31 26.98
C ALA A 254 -39.85 2.17 25.99
N LYS A 255 -38.83 1.63 25.31
CA LYS A 255 -38.98 0.50 24.34
C LYS A 255 -39.56 -0.79 24.92
N LYS A 256 -39.48 -1.00 26.24
CA LYS A 256 -40.03 -2.16 26.95
C LYS A 256 -40.91 -1.70 28.12
N GLY A 257 -42.13 -1.29 27.80
CA GLY A 257 -43.15 -0.89 28.78
C GLY A 257 -44.19 0.03 28.15
N ASP A 258 -45.40 0.03 28.68
CA ASP A 258 -46.49 0.91 28.22
C ASP A 258 -46.67 2.17 29.09
N ASN A 259 -45.76 2.38 30.05
CA ASN A 259 -45.77 3.55 30.92
C ASN A 259 -44.96 4.70 30.30
N PHE A 260 -45.56 5.89 30.31
CA PHE A 260 -44.91 7.14 29.95
C PHE A 260 -44.23 7.74 31.19
N ALA A 261 -43.01 8.25 31.03
CA ALA A 261 -42.28 8.99 32.05
C ALA A 261 -42.17 10.45 31.61
N GLU A 262 -42.64 11.37 32.44
CA GLU A 262 -42.39 12.81 32.26
C GLU A 262 -40.93 13.11 32.56
N LEU A 263 -40.26 13.79 31.63
CA LEU A 263 -38.88 14.24 31.83
C LEU A 263 -38.61 15.52 31.06
N ASP A 264 -37.77 16.37 31.63
CA ASP A 264 -37.21 17.53 30.92
C ASP A 264 -35.85 17.14 30.34
N PHE A 265 -35.69 17.26 29.03
CA PHE A 265 -34.43 16.93 28.35
C PHE A 265 -33.95 18.08 27.47
N THR A 266 -32.63 18.25 27.40
CA THR A 266 -32.01 19.25 26.52
C THR A 266 -31.88 18.69 25.11
N TYR A 267 -32.41 19.40 24.13
CA TYR A 267 -32.27 19.05 22.73
C TYR A 267 -30.80 19.13 22.29
N PHE A 268 -30.37 18.13 21.53
CA PHE A 268 -29.05 18.12 20.90
C PHE A 268 -29.22 17.77 19.43
N ASN A 269 -28.90 18.72 18.56
CA ASN A 269 -28.96 18.54 17.13
C ASN A 269 -27.96 17.48 16.63
N ALA A 270 -28.10 17.09 15.35
CA ALA A 270 -27.31 16.02 14.75
C ALA A 270 -25.81 16.36 14.67
N VAL A 271 -25.46 17.61 14.37
CA VAL A 271 -24.05 18.06 14.25
C VAL A 271 -23.36 18.04 15.61
N TYR A 272 -23.97 18.67 16.62
CA TYR A 272 -23.45 18.70 17.99
C TYR A 272 -23.29 17.30 18.56
N THR A 273 -24.20 16.37 18.23
CA THR A 273 -24.09 14.96 18.65
C THR A 273 -22.76 14.35 18.20
N VAL A 274 -22.34 14.61 16.96
CA VAL A 274 -21.09 14.12 16.39
C VAL A 274 -19.90 14.87 16.98
N GLU A 275 -19.96 16.20 17.09
CA GLU A 275 -18.89 17.02 17.66
C GLU A 275 -18.57 16.64 19.11
N ASN A 276 -19.60 16.47 19.94
CA ASN A 276 -19.44 16.04 21.34
C ASN A 276 -18.90 14.60 21.44
N ALA A 277 -19.27 13.71 20.52
CA ALA A 277 -18.69 12.37 20.46
C ALA A 277 -17.22 12.41 20.05
N LEU A 278 -16.86 13.25 19.08
CA LEU A 278 -15.49 13.47 18.64
C LEU A 278 -14.61 14.02 19.77
N ALA A 279 -15.08 15.03 20.49
CA ALA A 279 -14.36 15.63 21.63
C ALA A 279 -14.13 14.64 22.79
N LYS A 280 -14.96 13.59 22.90
CA LYS A 280 -14.86 12.56 23.94
C LYS A 280 -14.11 11.30 23.49
N ALA A 281 -13.80 11.16 22.20
CA ALA A 281 -13.06 10.02 21.68
C ALA A 281 -11.60 10.09 22.15
N LYS A 282 -11.18 9.15 23.00
CA LYS A 282 -9.81 9.06 23.55
C LYS A 282 -9.01 7.88 23.01
N ASP A 283 -9.68 6.95 22.33
CA ASP A 283 -9.11 5.73 21.77
C ASP A 283 -9.50 5.55 20.30
N GLU A 284 -8.76 4.69 19.60
CA GLU A 284 -8.92 4.44 18.17
C GLU A 284 -10.32 3.90 17.82
N LYS A 285 -10.88 3.06 18.71
CA LYS A 285 -12.25 2.51 18.56
C LYS A 285 -13.32 3.60 18.69
N GLY A 286 -13.18 4.53 19.63
CA GLY A 286 -14.06 5.68 19.76
C GLY A 286 -14.00 6.56 18.52
N LEU A 287 -12.81 6.83 18.00
CA LEU A 287 -12.60 7.63 16.80
C LEU A 287 -13.21 6.97 15.55
N ALA A 288 -13.01 5.67 15.35
CA ALA A 288 -13.55 4.93 14.21
C ALA A 288 -15.10 4.96 14.15
N ARG A 289 -15.78 5.00 15.30
CA ARG A 289 -17.26 5.10 15.35
C ARG A 289 -17.78 6.46 14.88
N VAL A 290 -16.99 7.51 15.11
CA VAL A 290 -17.35 8.89 14.75
C VAL A 290 -16.87 9.24 13.34
N ALA A 291 -15.76 8.66 12.90
CA ALA A 291 -15.09 8.96 11.62
C ALA A 291 -16.03 8.92 10.40
N ARG A 292 -17.00 8.00 10.37
CA ARG A 292 -17.99 7.91 9.27
C ARG A 292 -18.91 9.13 9.13
N PHE A 293 -18.98 9.98 10.15
CA PHE A 293 -19.79 11.21 10.16
C PHE A 293 -18.97 12.46 9.89
N LEU A 294 -17.68 12.29 9.59
CA LEU A 294 -16.74 13.38 9.41
C LEU A 294 -16.27 13.39 7.96
N LYS A 295 -16.12 14.59 7.41
CA LYS A 295 -15.34 14.85 6.21
C LYS A 295 -14.06 15.58 6.59
N GLU A 296 -13.00 15.29 5.85
CA GLU A 296 -11.76 16.06 5.94
C GLU A 296 -11.81 17.20 4.95
N GLU A 297 -11.54 18.41 5.42
CA GLU A 297 -11.47 19.62 4.61
C GLU A 297 -10.10 20.29 4.78
N VAL A 298 -9.68 21.04 3.76
CA VAL A 298 -8.48 21.86 3.85
C VAL A 298 -8.64 22.87 4.98
N CYS A 299 -7.64 23.00 5.84
CA CYS A 299 -7.68 23.92 6.96
C CYS A 299 -7.85 25.37 6.44
N PRO A 300 -8.86 26.13 6.93
CA PRO A 300 -9.15 27.46 6.43
C PRO A 300 -8.08 28.50 6.78
N ASP A 301 -7.29 28.29 7.84
CA ASP A 301 -6.33 29.30 8.33
C ASP A 301 -4.95 29.14 7.68
N CYS A 302 -4.52 27.89 7.47
CA CYS A 302 -3.26 27.61 6.79
C CYS A 302 -3.43 27.26 5.30
N HIS A 303 -4.67 27.12 4.82
CA HIS A 303 -4.98 26.69 3.45
C HIS A 303 -4.23 25.42 3.03
N GLY A 304 -4.09 24.46 3.94
CA GLY A 304 -3.40 23.19 3.67
C GLY A 304 -1.89 23.21 3.87
N THR A 305 -1.27 24.39 4.00
CA THR A 305 0.20 24.53 4.13
C THR A 305 0.78 23.94 5.42
N ARG A 306 -0.07 23.63 6.42
CA ARG A 306 0.30 23.11 7.75
C ARG A 306 1.06 24.09 8.64
N LEU A 307 1.53 25.19 8.08
CA LEU A 307 2.39 26.17 8.73
C LEU A 307 1.57 27.28 9.41
N SER A 308 2.08 27.78 10.54
CA SER A 308 1.56 28.98 11.17
C SER A 308 1.80 30.22 10.30
N GLU A 309 1.08 31.31 10.57
CA GLU A 309 1.30 32.59 9.91
C GLU A 309 2.76 33.06 10.03
N ARG A 310 3.37 32.94 11.23
CA ARG A 310 4.78 33.28 11.46
C ARG A 310 5.72 32.39 10.63
N ALA A 311 5.44 31.10 10.50
CA ALA A 311 6.27 30.19 9.72
C ALA A 311 6.16 30.40 8.19
N ARG A 312 5.07 31.01 7.72
CA ARG A 312 4.91 31.47 6.32
C ARG A 312 5.55 32.83 6.05
N GLY A 313 6.04 33.53 7.08
CA GLY A 313 6.59 34.88 6.97
C GLY A 313 7.96 35.00 6.29
N PRO A 314 8.92 34.08 6.46
CA PRO A 314 10.23 34.18 5.79
C PRO A 314 10.13 34.04 4.27
N VAL A 315 10.91 34.85 3.54
CA VAL A 315 10.86 34.90 2.07
C VAL A 315 12.27 34.83 1.47
N ILE A 316 12.44 33.98 0.45
CA ILE A 316 13.63 33.89 -0.42
C ILE A 316 13.13 34.04 -1.86
N ASP A 317 13.74 34.93 -2.65
CA ASP A 317 13.39 35.13 -4.06
C ASP A 317 11.88 35.39 -4.30
N GLY A 318 11.23 36.11 -3.37
CA GLY A 318 9.79 36.37 -3.42
C GLY A 318 8.89 35.16 -3.07
N MET A 319 9.46 33.98 -2.79
CA MET A 319 8.74 32.78 -2.37
C MET A 319 8.78 32.60 -0.85
N THR A 320 7.68 32.14 -0.25
CA THR A 320 7.64 31.70 1.15
C THR A 320 8.04 30.23 1.29
N LEU A 321 8.24 29.75 2.52
CA LEU A 321 8.46 28.32 2.77
C LEU A 321 7.28 27.46 2.27
N ALA A 322 6.05 27.95 2.40
CA ALA A 322 4.88 27.25 1.90
C ALA A 322 4.92 27.08 0.37
N ASP A 323 5.28 28.15 -0.35
CA ASP A 323 5.40 28.12 -1.81
C ASP A 323 6.51 27.16 -2.25
N ALA A 324 7.67 27.21 -1.58
CA ALA A 324 8.78 26.31 -1.87
C ALA A 324 8.43 24.83 -1.59
N THR A 325 7.60 24.54 -0.57
CA THR A 325 7.15 23.16 -0.32
C THR A 325 6.11 22.66 -1.31
N ALA A 326 5.38 23.56 -1.97
CA ALA A 326 4.40 23.22 -3.00
C ALA A 326 5.05 22.89 -4.35
N LEU A 327 6.29 23.37 -4.58
CA LEU A 327 7.07 22.98 -5.76
C LEU A 327 7.33 21.47 -5.78
N THR A 328 7.29 20.90 -6.98
CA THR A 328 7.78 19.56 -7.25
C THR A 328 9.29 19.47 -7.03
N LEU A 329 9.79 18.25 -6.82
CA LEU A 329 11.21 17.99 -6.67
C LEU A 329 12.03 18.49 -7.88
N ASP A 330 11.51 18.34 -9.10
CA ASP A 330 12.16 18.83 -10.33
C ASP A 330 12.22 20.38 -10.40
N GLU A 331 11.16 21.05 -9.96
CA GLU A 331 11.14 22.52 -9.86
C GLU A 331 12.11 23.02 -8.79
N LEU A 332 12.16 22.35 -7.62
CA LEU A 332 13.13 22.66 -6.57
C LEU A 332 14.58 22.44 -7.02
N ALA A 333 14.85 21.36 -7.75
CA ALA A 333 16.18 21.09 -8.30
C ALA A 333 16.63 22.18 -9.27
N THR A 334 15.70 22.89 -9.91
CA THR A 334 15.97 24.04 -10.76
C THR A 334 16.18 25.33 -9.96
N TRP A 335 15.39 25.53 -8.90
CA TRP A 335 15.39 26.77 -8.11
C TRP A 335 16.54 26.85 -7.09
N VAL A 336 16.80 25.77 -6.34
CA VAL A 336 17.78 25.73 -5.23
C VAL A 336 19.18 26.20 -5.65
N PRO A 337 19.75 25.77 -6.80
CA PRO A 337 21.08 26.22 -7.22
C PRO A 337 21.20 27.73 -7.47
N GLY A 338 20.08 28.43 -7.69
CA GLY A 338 20.05 29.89 -7.89
C GLY A 338 20.13 30.70 -6.59
N VAL A 339 19.75 30.10 -5.46
CA VAL A 339 19.64 30.79 -4.16
C VAL A 339 20.96 31.44 -3.69
N PRO A 340 22.14 30.79 -3.80
CA PRO A 340 23.39 31.41 -3.35
C PRO A 340 23.73 32.73 -4.04
N ALA A 341 23.35 32.90 -5.31
CA ALA A 341 23.62 34.13 -6.07
C ALA A 341 22.82 35.33 -5.57
N LEU A 342 21.66 35.08 -4.95
CA LEU A 342 20.77 36.10 -4.38
C LEU A 342 21.26 36.62 -3.03
N MET A 343 22.23 35.94 -2.40
CA MET A 343 22.70 36.27 -1.06
C MET A 343 23.80 37.35 -1.06
N PRO A 344 23.87 38.17 0.00
CA PRO A 344 25.01 39.05 0.24
C PRO A 344 26.33 38.27 0.22
N GLU A 345 27.41 38.89 -0.26
CA GLU A 345 28.72 38.22 -0.48
C GLU A 345 29.21 37.44 0.75
N ALA A 346 29.03 38.01 1.95
CA ALA A 346 29.42 37.37 3.21
C ALA A 346 28.63 36.09 3.54
N MET A 347 27.42 35.94 3.01
CA MET A 347 26.53 34.78 3.26
C MET A 347 26.63 33.71 2.17
N ARG A 348 27.18 34.03 0.98
CA ARG A 348 27.25 33.10 -0.15
C ARG A 348 27.91 31.75 0.18
N PRO A 349 29.01 31.68 0.95
CA PRO A 349 29.61 30.39 1.31
C PRO A 349 28.64 29.50 2.11
N MET A 350 27.92 30.08 3.07
CA MET A 350 26.91 29.35 3.85
C MET A 350 25.75 28.91 2.97
N ALA A 351 25.27 29.79 2.09
CA ALA A 351 24.19 29.48 1.17
C ALA A 351 24.57 28.31 0.25
N GLN A 352 25.78 28.33 -0.30
CA GLN A 352 26.30 27.27 -1.14
C GLN A 352 26.33 25.93 -0.39
N THR A 353 26.89 25.89 0.83
CA THR A 353 26.91 24.66 1.63
C THR A 353 25.52 24.12 1.91
N ILE A 354 24.56 24.96 2.29
CA ILE A 354 23.18 24.50 2.56
C ILE A 354 22.51 23.98 1.28
N CYS A 355 22.75 24.61 0.13
CA CYS A 355 22.20 24.19 -1.16
C CYS A 355 22.82 22.88 -1.64
N ASP A 356 24.14 22.74 -1.59
CA ASP A 356 24.85 21.54 -2.04
C ASP A 356 24.41 20.29 -1.26
N GLU A 357 24.24 20.42 0.06
CA GLU A 357 23.74 19.35 0.94
C GLU A 357 22.30 18.91 0.61
N MET A 358 21.50 19.79 -0.01
CA MET A 358 20.15 19.47 -0.48
C MET A 358 20.16 18.87 -1.90
N VAL A 359 21.07 19.31 -2.78
CA VAL A 359 21.12 18.89 -4.18
C VAL A 359 21.42 17.40 -4.33
N GLU A 360 22.34 16.84 -3.53
CA GLU A 360 22.68 15.42 -3.59
C GLU A 360 21.47 14.49 -3.34
N PRO A 361 20.71 14.61 -2.22
CA PRO A 361 19.54 13.77 -1.99
C PRO A 361 18.40 14.04 -2.98
N MET A 362 18.24 15.27 -3.49
CA MET A 362 17.26 15.56 -4.55
C MET A 362 17.57 14.77 -5.83
N CYS A 363 18.81 14.80 -6.29
CA CYS A 363 19.25 14.10 -7.49
C CYS A 363 18.95 12.59 -7.39
N ARG A 364 19.22 11.97 -6.25
CA ARG A 364 18.92 10.54 -6.00
C ARG A 364 17.43 10.24 -6.06
N LEU A 365 16.59 11.08 -5.46
CA LEU A 365 15.14 10.94 -5.54
C LEU A 365 14.61 11.11 -6.97
N GLN A 366 15.20 12.03 -7.75
CA GLN A 366 14.88 12.21 -9.18
C GLN A 366 15.25 10.99 -10.02
N GLN A 367 16.44 10.41 -9.79
CA GLN A 367 16.90 9.18 -10.46
C GLN A 367 15.96 8.00 -10.18
N LEU A 368 15.39 7.93 -8.98
CA LEU A 368 14.36 6.96 -8.60
C LEU A 368 12.97 7.30 -9.18
N GLY A 369 12.84 8.36 -9.97
CA GLY A 369 11.57 8.74 -10.61
C GLY A 369 10.58 9.43 -9.70
N LEU A 370 11.05 10.11 -8.63
CA LEU A 370 10.19 10.86 -7.69
C LEU A 370 10.17 12.38 -7.97
N GLY A 371 10.68 12.81 -9.14
CA GLY A 371 10.78 14.22 -9.56
C GLY A 371 9.46 15.00 -9.54
N TYR A 372 8.35 14.32 -9.85
CA TYR A 372 7.01 14.91 -9.94
C TYR A 372 6.33 15.16 -8.59
N LEU A 373 6.94 14.75 -7.47
CA LEU A 373 6.34 14.88 -6.14
C LEU A 373 6.65 16.25 -5.52
N SER A 374 5.61 16.94 -5.04
CA SER A 374 5.78 18.12 -4.20
C SER A 374 6.16 17.73 -2.77
N LEU A 375 6.91 18.59 -2.08
CA LEU A 375 7.39 18.33 -0.73
C LEU A 375 6.29 18.38 0.33
N ASP A 376 5.20 19.09 0.06
CA ASP A 376 4.01 19.18 0.92
C ASP A 376 3.02 18.02 0.73
N ARG A 377 3.20 17.18 -0.31
CA ARG A 377 2.36 16.01 -0.55
C ARG A 377 2.36 15.08 0.67
N ALA A 378 1.18 14.73 1.14
CA ALA A 378 1.03 13.87 2.32
C ALA A 378 1.65 12.48 2.07
N SER A 379 2.45 11.98 3.02
CA SER A 379 3.10 10.66 2.89
C SER A 379 2.10 9.50 2.85
N SER A 380 0.89 9.72 3.38
CA SER A 380 -0.20 8.75 3.34
C SER A 380 -0.78 8.54 1.94
N THR A 381 -0.64 9.53 1.06
CA THR A 381 -1.13 9.47 -0.34
C THR A 381 -0.06 9.00 -1.32
N LEU A 382 1.13 8.66 -0.83
CA LEU A 382 2.16 7.99 -1.61
C LEU A 382 1.79 6.51 -1.77
N SER A 383 1.88 6.02 -3.00
CA SER A 383 1.85 4.62 -3.35
C SER A 383 2.93 3.83 -2.60
N THR A 384 2.76 2.52 -2.52
CA THR A 384 3.73 1.63 -1.89
C THR A 384 5.11 1.76 -2.53
N GLY A 385 5.18 1.79 -3.86
CA GLY A 385 6.43 1.98 -4.61
C GLY A 385 7.09 3.34 -4.34
N GLU A 386 6.33 4.44 -4.32
CA GLU A 386 6.87 5.77 -3.97
C GLU A 386 7.48 5.76 -2.55
N ARG A 387 6.78 5.17 -1.57
CA ARG A 387 7.30 5.06 -0.19
C ARG A 387 8.58 4.22 -0.10
N GLN A 388 8.63 3.11 -0.84
CA GLN A 388 9.79 2.22 -0.88
C GLN A 388 11.01 2.96 -1.46
N ARG A 389 10.82 3.69 -2.57
CA ARG A 389 11.85 4.54 -3.17
C ARG A 389 12.34 5.65 -2.24
N VAL A 390 11.45 6.30 -1.48
CA VAL A 390 11.85 7.26 -0.44
C VAL A 390 12.72 6.61 0.62
N GLN A 391 12.35 5.41 1.09
CA GLN A 391 13.15 4.68 2.09
C GLN A 391 14.53 4.31 1.55
N LEU A 392 14.59 3.90 0.28
CA LEU A 392 15.81 3.55 -0.42
C LEU A 392 16.75 4.76 -0.59
N ALA A 393 16.23 5.93 -1.02
CA ALA A 393 17.03 7.15 -1.13
C ALA A 393 17.67 7.56 0.20
N ARG A 394 16.94 7.40 1.32
CA ARG A 394 17.48 7.69 2.66
C ARG A 394 18.59 6.73 3.08
N ALA A 395 18.51 5.48 2.64
CA ALA A 395 19.50 4.45 2.99
C ALA A 395 20.90 4.80 2.46
N VAL A 396 20.98 5.35 1.24
CA VAL A 396 22.24 5.79 0.61
C VAL A 396 22.80 7.05 1.26
N ARG A 397 21.94 8.00 1.62
CA ARG A 397 22.37 9.30 2.19
C ARG A 397 23.25 9.17 3.44
N ASN A 398 23.06 8.13 4.25
CA ASN A 398 23.81 7.99 5.49
C ASN A 398 25.28 7.58 5.29
N ARG A 399 25.70 7.24 4.05
CA ARG A 399 27.08 6.83 3.67
C ARG A 399 27.74 5.89 4.68
N THR A 400 26.98 4.91 5.16
CA THR A 400 27.48 3.91 6.10
C THR A 400 28.27 2.84 5.37
N CYS A 401 29.28 2.25 6.02
CA CYS A 401 30.08 1.15 5.46
C CYS A 401 29.97 -0.12 6.30
N GLY A 402 30.18 -1.30 5.69
CA GLY A 402 30.19 -2.58 6.39
C GLY A 402 28.80 -3.05 6.88
N VAL A 403 27.74 -2.53 6.27
CA VAL A 403 26.34 -2.92 6.56
C VAL A 403 25.88 -3.96 5.53
N LEU A 404 24.97 -4.85 5.95
CA LEU A 404 24.21 -5.71 5.05
C LEU A 404 22.85 -5.07 4.75
N TYR A 405 22.65 -4.62 3.51
CA TYR A 405 21.33 -4.16 3.06
C TYR A 405 20.56 -5.34 2.49
N VAL A 406 19.36 -5.60 3.03
CA VAL A 406 18.43 -6.62 2.52
C VAL A 406 17.24 -5.92 1.87
N LEU A 407 17.17 -5.96 0.55
CA LEU A 407 16.15 -5.31 -0.26
C LEU A 407 15.12 -6.36 -0.69
N ASP A 408 13.86 -6.13 -0.34
CA ASP A 408 12.76 -7.05 -0.67
C ASP A 408 11.93 -6.44 -1.80
N GLU A 409 12.13 -6.98 -3.01
CA GLU A 409 11.47 -6.62 -4.26
C GLU A 409 11.44 -5.10 -4.54
N PRO A 410 12.61 -4.44 -4.64
CA PRO A 410 12.71 -3.01 -4.89
C PRO A 410 12.31 -2.59 -6.31
N SER A 411 12.25 -3.52 -7.27
CA SER A 411 11.76 -3.26 -8.63
C SER A 411 10.25 -3.02 -8.72
N ILE A 412 9.49 -3.30 -7.65
CA ILE A 412 8.02 -3.32 -7.70
C ILE A 412 7.41 -1.99 -8.10
N GLY A 413 6.48 -2.05 -9.05
CA GLY A 413 5.75 -0.89 -9.54
C GLY A 413 6.68 0.19 -10.14
N LEU A 414 7.91 -0.17 -10.50
CA LEU A 414 8.81 0.69 -11.26
C LEU A 414 8.56 0.51 -12.74
N HIS A 415 8.40 1.65 -13.42
CA HIS A 415 8.51 1.65 -14.86
C HIS A 415 9.94 1.21 -15.25
N PRO A 416 10.11 0.42 -16.33
CA PRO A 416 11.41 0.03 -16.90
C PRO A 416 12.50 1.10 -16.87
N SER A 417 12.16 2.34 -17.22
CA SER A 417 13.09 3.48 -17.26
C SER A 417 13.61 3.93 -15.89
N ASN A 418 12.98 3.53 -14.79
CA ASN A 418 13.41 3.87 -13.43
C ASN A 418 14.23 2.75 -12.76
N VAL A 419 14.30 1.56 -13.38
CA VAL A 419 15.12 0.46 -12.88
C VAL A 419 16.61 0.83 -12.90
N GLU A 420 17.06 1.59 -13.89
CA GLU A 420 18.45 2.09 -13.95
C GLU A 420 18.80 2.96 -12.74
N GLY A 421 17.87 3.81 -12.29
CA GLY A 421 18.05 4.62 -11.08
C GLY A 421 18.14 3.78 -9.80
N LEU A 422 17.36 2.69 -9.70
CA LEU A 422 17.47 1.71 -8.61
C LEU A 422 18.85 1.04 -8.62
N LEU A 423 19.34 0.60 -9.78
CA LEU A 423 20.64 -0.04 -9.89
C LEU A 423 21.78 0.92 -9.51
N GLY A 424 21.72 2.18 -9.93
CA GLY A 424 22.71 3.19 -9.52
C GLY A 424 22.76 3.42 -8.00
N VAL A 425 21.63 3.35 -7.32
CA VAL A 425 21.56 3.42 -5.85
C VAL A 425 22.17 2.18 -5.20
N VAL A 426 21.96 0.99 -5.77
CA VAL A 426 22.60 -0.25 -5.30
C VAL A 426 24.11 -0.18 -5.48
N ASP A 427 24.58 0.34 -6.62
CA ASP A 427 26.00 0.53 -6.91
C ASP A 427 26.65 1.51 -5.91
N ASP A 428 25.97 2.59 -5.54
CA ASP A 428 26.45 3.51 -4.50
C ASP A 428 26.61 2.80 -3.14
N LEU A 429 25.63 1.98 -2.74
CA LEU A 429 25.72 1.20 -1.49
C LEU A 429 26.94 0.28 -1.50
N LEU A 430 27.21 -0.38 -2.63
CA LEU A 430 28.40 -1.22 -2.78
C LEU A 430 29.69 -0.40 -2.74
N ALA A 431 29.73 0.75 -3.42
CA ALA A 431 30.88 1.65 -3.46
C ALA A 431 31.27 2.17 -2.07
N ASP A 432 30.29 2.37 -1.18
CA ASP A 432 30.49 2.71 0.23
C ASP A 432 31.03 1.54 1.09
N GLY A 433 31.24 0.36 0.49
CA GLY A 433 31.79 -0.82 1.14
C GLY A 433 30.75 -1.67 1.89
N ASN A 434 29.50 -1.67 1.41
CA ASN A 434 28.43 -2.50 1.97
C ASN A 434 28.25 -3.80 1.17
N SER A 435 27.46 -4.72 1.72
CA SER A 435 26.96 -5.90 1.00
C SER A 435 25.47 -5.74 0.76
N VAL A 436 24.99 -6.09 -0.43
CA VAL A 436 23.59 -5.92 -0.80
C VAL A 436 23.01 -7.28 -1.16
N VAL A 437 21.95 -7.69 -0.46
CA VAL A 437 21.14 -8.86 -0.81
C VAL A 437 19.79 -8.36 -1.27
N LEU A 438 19.37 -8.76 -2.46
CA LEU A 438 18.16 -8.26 -3.08
C LEU A 438 17.30 -9.44 -3.54
N VAL A 439 16.05 -9.50 -3.07
CA VAL A 439 15.04 -10.44 -3.53
C VAL A 439 14.29 -9.77 -4.67
N ASP A 440 14.28 -10.36 -5.86
CA ASP A 440 13.57 -9.76 -6.99
C ASP A 440 13.22 -10.81 -8.04
N HIS A 441 12.36 -10.39 -8.97
CA HIS A 441 11.84 -11.16 -10.08
C HIS A 441 12.15 -10.50 -11.42
N ASP A 442 12.49 -9.21 -11.43
CA ASP A 442 12.87 -8.45 -12.61
C ASP A 442 14.21 -8.94 -13.13
N VAL A 443 14.19 -9.48 -14.35
CA VAL A 443 15.35 -10.05 -15.04
C VAL A 443 16.46 -9.01 -15.22
N ARG A 444 16.14 -7.73 -15.40
CA ARG A 444 17.14 -6.65 -15.56
C ARG A 444 17.89 -6.40 -14.26
N VAL A 445 17.20 -6.46 -13.12
CA VAL A 445 17.82 -6.32 -11.81
C VAL A 445 18.69 -7.54 -11.50
N LEU A 446 18.17 -8.74 -11.75
CA LEU A 446 18.92 -9.98 -11.52
C LEU A 446 20.16 -10.12 -12.42
N ARG A 447 20.12 -9.60 -13.66
CA ARG A 447 21.29 -9.55 -14.56
C ARG A 447 22.42 -8.66 -14.03
N HIS A 448 22.10 -7.68 -13.18
CA HIS A 448 23.10 -6.79 -12.58
C HIS A 448 23.78 -7.41 -11.35
N ALA A 449 23.27 -8.52 -10.82
CA ALA A 449 23.83 -9.16 -9.64
C ALA A 449 25.20 -9.81 -9.95
N ASP A 450 26.14 -9.68 -9.01
CA ASP A 450 27.43 -10.38 -9.07
C ASP A 450 27.25 -11.88 -8.82
N HIS A 451 26.28 -12.22 -7.97
CA HIS A 451 26.00 -13.58 -7.53
C HIS A 451 24.50 -13.78 -7.36
N ILE A 452 23.99 -14.96 -7.70
CA ILE A 452 22.58 -15.31 -7.56
C ILE A 452 22.45 -16.59 -6.73
N VAL A 453 21.45 -16.59 -5.85
CA VAL A 453 20.95 -17.77 -5.14
C VAL A 453 19.52 -18.02 -5.58
N GLU A 454 19.28 -19.13 -6.27
CA GLU A 454 17.91 -19.50 -6.68
C GLU A 454 17.30 -20.51 -5.71
N ILE A 455 16.11 -20.19 -5.19
CA ILE A 455 15.34 -21.03 -4.28
C ILE A 455 14.13 -21.64 -5.00
N GLY A 456 13.91 -22.94 -4.82
CA GLY A 456 12.74 -23.66 -5.32
C GLY A 456 12.86 -25.18 -5.13
N PRO A 457 12.54 -26.01 -6.15
CA PRO A 457 12.09 -25.65 -7.52
C PRO A 457 10.62 -25.21 -7.61
N GLY A 458 9.81 -25.44 -6.58
CA GLY A 458 8.40 -25.03 -6.56
C GLY A 458 8.07 -24.11 -5.39
N SER A 459 6.78 -23.86 -5.19
CA SER A 459 6.24 -23.05 -4.09
C SER A 459 5.95 -23.89 -2.85
N GLY A 460 5.88 -23.24 -1.67
CA GLY A 460 5.43 -23.87 -0.43
C GLY A 460 6.24 -25.12 -0.06
N ALA A 461 5.57 -26.27 0.06
CA ALA A 461 6.20 -27.54 0.43
C ALA A 461 7.19 -28.08 -0.63
N ALA A 462 6.99 -27.73 -1.90
CA ALA A 462 7.87 -28.11 -3.00
C ALA A 462 9.11 -27.20 -3.13
N GLY A 463 9.10 -26.05 -2.43
CA GLY A 463 10.21 -25.11 -2.37
C GLY A 463 11.19 -25.40 -1.22
N GLY A 464 11.88 -24.33 -0.82
CA GLY A 464 12.74 -24.29 0.35
C GLY A 464 14.10 -24.95 0.16
N ARG A 465 14.53 -25.21 -1.08
CA ARG A 465 15.85 -25.73 -1.42
C ARG A 465 16.60 -24.72 -2.29
N VAL A 466 17.92 -24.65 -2.12
CA VAL A 466 18.80 -23.96 -3.06
C VAL A 466 18.92 -24.83 -4.31
N ILE A 467 18.46 -24.33 -5.45
CA ILE A 467 18.52 -25.04 -6.74
C ILE A 467 19.90 -24.84 -7.38
N ALA A 468 20.35 -23.59 -7.36
CA ALA A 468 21.63 -23.18 -7.91
C ALA A 468 22.13 -21.95 -7.15
N GLN A 469 23.45 -21.83 -7.12
CA GLN A 469 24.16 -20.70 -6.54
C GLN A 469 25.41 -20.44 -7.38
N GLY A 470 25.65 -19.21 -7.81
CA GLY A 470 26.80 -18.86 -8.64
C GLY A 470 26.68 -17.48 -9.27
N THR A 471 27.56 -17.19 -10.22
CA THR A 471 27.44 -16.01 -11.07
C THR A 471 26.22 -16.10 -11.99
N VAL A 472 25.82 -14.99 -12.62
CA VAL A 472 24.70 -14.97 -13.59
C VAL A 472 24.91 -16.03 -14.69
N ASP A 473 26.15 -16.17 -15.19
CA ASP A 473 26.50 -17.15 -16.21
C ASP A 473 26.34 -18.60 -15.72
N ASP A 474 26.69 -18.87 -14.45
CA ASP A 474 26.50 -20.19 -13.84
C ASP A 474 25.01 -20.55 -13.71
N ILE A 475 24.17 -19.56 -13.35
CA ILE A 475 22.71 -19.75 -13.28
C ILE A 475 22.14 -20.02 -14.68
N VAL A 476 22.52 -19.23 -15.67
CA VAL A 476 22.08 -19.40 -17.07
C VAL A 476 22.49 -20.76 -17.62
N ALA A 477 23.69 -21.23 -17.32
CA ALA A 477 24.20 -22.53 -17.80
C ALA A 477 23.54 -23.73 -17.10
N SER A 478 22.97 -23.54 -15.91
CA SER A 478 22.40 -24.62 -15.11
C SER A 478 20.97 -24.96 -15.56
N PRO A 479 20.71 -26.21 -16.02
CA PRO A 479 19.38 -26.62 -16.50
C PRO A 479 18.37 -26.82 -15.37
N ALA A 480 18.82 -26.82 -14.10
CA ALA A 480 17.94 -26.94 -12.95
C ALA A 480 17.21 -25.64 -12.62
N THR A 481 17.72 -24.51 -13.12
CA THR A 481 17.24 -23.17 -12.79
C THR A 481 15.91 -22.87 -13.49
N CYS A 482 15.01 -22.22 -12.77
CA CYS A 482 13.75 -21.75 -13.33
C CYS A 482 13.93 -20.36 -13.96
N ILE A 483 14.80 -19.54 -13.40
CA ILE A 483 15.06 -18.16 -13.87
C ILE A 483 16.10 -18.09 -15.00
N GLY A 484 17.04 -19.03 -15.09
CA GLY A 484 18.14 -19.03 -16.09
C GLY A 484 17.69 -18.86 -17.55
N PRO A 485 16.62 -19.54 -18.02
CA PRO A 485 16.10 -19.36 -19.38
C PRO A 485 15.61 -17.93 -19.67
N TYR A 486 15.11 -17.21 -18.67
CA TYR A 486 14.67 -15.82 -18.82
C TYR A 486 15.85 -14.85 -18.75
N LEU A 487 16.84 -15.12 -17.87
CA LEU A 487 18.09 -14.34 -17.80
C LEU A 487 18.84 -14.33 -19.13
N SER A 488 18.95 -15.49 -19.78
CA SER A 488 19.57 -15.61 -21.10
C SER A 488 18.74 -15.03 -22.25
N GLY A 489 17.45 -14.77 -22.04
CA GLY A 489 16.50 -14.41 -23.09
C GLY A 489 16.12 -15.58 -24.02
N ALA A 490 16.55 -16.81 -23.71
CA ALA A 490 16.19 -18.01 -24.46
C ALA A 490 14.69 -18.35 -24.33
N ARG A 491 14.07 -17.92 -23.24
CA ARG A 491 12.63 -17.97 -23.02
C ARG A 491 12.10 -16.56 -22.80
N ARG A 492 11.04 -16.22 -23.53
CA ARG A 492 10.20 -15.03 -23.31
C ARG A 492 8.80 -15.48 -22.97
N VAL A 493 8.08 -14.70 -22.16
CA VAL A 493 6.69 -15.00 -21.83
C VAL A 493 5.82 -14.63 -23.02
N SER A 494 5.47 -15.61 -23.84
CA SER A 494 4.51 -15.45 -24.94
C SER A 494 3.57 -16.64 -24.94
N VAL A 495 2.42 -16.45 -24.30
CA VAL A 495 1.46 -17.53 -24.02
C VAL A 495 0.07 -17.27 -24.58
N ARG A 496 -0.23 -16.03 -24.97
CA ARG A 496 -1.51 -15.66 -25.60
C ARG A 496 -1.35 -15.49 -27.11
N GLU A 497 -2.35 -15.98 -27.85
CA GLU A 497 -2.56 -15.58 -29.23
C GLU A 497 -3.33 -14.26 -29.22
N ARG A 498 -2.67 -13.17 -29.65
CA ARG A 498 -3.26 -11.83 -29.68
C ARG A 498 -4.23 -11.69 -30.84
N ALA A 499 -5.26 -10.87 -30.67
CA ALA A 499 -6.18 -10.51 -31.73
C ALA A 499 -5.44 -9.81 -32.89
N GLU A 500 -5.83 -10.11 -34.13
CA GLU A 500 -5.36 -9.33 -35.28
C GLU A 500 -5.92 -7.90 -35.20
N GLY A 501 -5.14 -6.92 -35.68
CA GLY A 501 -5.51 -5.50 -35.60
C GLY A 501 -6.85 -5.16 -36.27
N SER A 502 -7.24 -5.89 -37.31
CA SER A 502 -8.55 -5.72 -37.97
C SER A 502 -9.73 -6.16 -37.12
N ASP A 503 -9.53 -7.11 -36.20
CA ASP A 503 -10.58 -7.72 -35.38
C ASP A 503 -10.60 -7.16 -33.95
N LEU A 504 -9.74 -6.19 -33.65
CA LEU A 504 -9.55 -5.67 -32.29
C LEU A 504 -10.87 -5.16 -31.68
N PHE A 505 -11.65 -4.41 -32.46
CA PHE A 505 -12.93 -3.81 -32.04
C PHE A 505 -14.17 -4.56 -32.55
N ALA A 506 -14.02 -5.81 -33.01
CA ALA A 506 -15.13 -6.59 -33.60
C ALA A 506 -16.33 -6.77 -32.65
N ASP A 507 -16.07 -6.92 -31.34
CA ASP A 507 -17.09 -7.07 -30.30
C ASP A 507 -17.58 -5.73 -29.72
N GLY A 508 -17.18 -4.61 -30.34
CA GLY A 508 -17.50 -3.25 -29.94
C GLY A 508 -16.41 -2.59 -29.09
N ARG A 509 -16.74 -1.41 -28.55
CA ARG A 509 -15.82 -0.57 -27.75
C ARG A 509 -16.48 -0.08 -26.47
N ILE A 510 -15.65 0.21 -25.48
CA ILE A 510 -15.97 1.03 -24.33
C ILE A 510 -15.32 2.39 -24.57
N HIS A 511 -16.12 3.44 -24.70
CA HIS A 511 -15.67 4.82 -24.86
C HIS A 511 -15.77 5.58 -23.55
N LEU A 512 -14.75 6.34 -23.19
CA LEU A 512 -14.74 7.24 -22.03
C LEU A 512 -14.22 8.61 -22.44
N ASP A 513 -14.97 9.65 -22.07
CA ASP A 513 -14.59 11.05 -22.28
C ASP A 513 -14.62 11.81 -20.95
N THR A 514 -13.53 12.50 -20.62
CA THR A 514 -13.34 13.15 -19.32
C THR A 514 -12.83 14.58 -19.44
N ASP A 515 -13.20 15.41 -18.47
CA ASP A 515 -12.51 16.66 -18.15
C ASP A 515 -11.17 16.41 -17.45
N ALA A 516 -10.46 17.50 -17.17
CA ALA A 516 -9.26 17.46 -16.36
C ALA A 516 -9.57 17.06 -14.91
N ILE A 517 -8.77 16.17 -14.34
CA ILE A 517 -8.83 15.75 -12.95
C ILE A 517 -7.41 15.52 -12.41
N HIS A 518 -7.11 16.07 -11.23
CA HIS A 518 -5.74 16.11 -10.69
C HIS A 518 -4.77 16.66 -11.74
N THR A 519 -3.74 15.89 -12.10
CA THR A 519 -2.77 16.22 -13.16
C THR A 519 -3.17 15.68 -14.53
N VAL A 520 -4.22 14.86 -14.62
CA VAL A 520 -4.75 14.29 -15.85
C VAL A 520 -5.48 15.37 -16.65
N LYS A 521 -5.05 15.58 -17.89
CA LYS A 521 -5.66 16.52 -18.84
C LYS A 521 -6.93 15.86 -19.42
N PRO A 522 -7.84 16.60 -20.11
CA PRO A 522 -9.02 15.98 -20.70
C PRO A 522 -8.63 14.81 -21.61
N LEU A 523 -9.30 13.67 -21.43
CA LEU A 523 -9.00 12.42 -22.14
C LEU A 523 -10.22 11.94 -22.92
N SER A 524 -9.94 11.32 -24.06
CA SER A 524 -10.92 10.57 -24.84
C SER A 524 -10.27 9.25 -25.22
N VAL A 525 -10.83 8.13 -24.78
CA VAL A 525 -10.21 6.80 -24.92
C VAL A 525 -11.23 5.75 -25.36
N ASP A 526 -10.79 4.88 -26.27
CA ASP A 526 -11.52 3.70 -26.71
C ASP A 526 -10.81 2.44 -26.20
N ILE A 527 -11.56 1.54 -25.56
CA ILE A 527 -11.09 0.25 -25.08
C ILE A 527 -11.85 -0.86 -25.84
N PRO A 528 -11.16 -1.80 -26.50
CA PRO A 528 -11.82 -2.89 -27.21
C PRO A 528 -12.51 -3.88 -26.26
N ARG A 529 -13.76 -4.23 -26.56
CA ARG A 529 -14.51 -5.23 -25.79
C ARG A 529 -14.00 -6.63 -26.10
N GLY A 530 -14.05 -7.52 -25.10
CA GLY A 530 -13.66 -8.92 -25.25
C GLY A 530 -12.16 -9.14 -25.47
N ARG A 531 -11.33 -8.14 -25.15
CA ARG A 531 -9.85 -8.16 -25.33
C ARG A 531 -9.12 -7.85 -24.02
N LEU A 532 -7.82 -8.12 -24.00
CA LEU A 532 -6.90 -7.65 -22.95
C LEU A 532 -6.33 -6.29 -23.33
N THR A 533 -6.65 -5.26 -22.57
CA THR A 533 -6.08 -3.91 -22.72
C THR A 533 -5.12 -3.61 -21.57
N ALA A 534 -3.88 -3.24 -21.88
CA ALA A 534 -2.91 -2.77 -20.91
C ALA A 534 -2.86 -1.23 -20.87
N VAL A 535 -3.07 -0.64 -19.70
CA VAL A 535 -2.86 0.78 -19.45
C VAL A 535 -1.46 0.95 -18.86
N THR A 536 -0.58 1.62 -19.60
CA THR A 536 0.86 1.70 -19.33
C THR A 536 1.33 3.15 -19.19
N GLY A 537 2.61 3.36 -18.94
CA GLY A 537 3.21 4.68 -18.73
C GLY A 537 3.94 4.83 -17.41
N VAL A 538 4.76 5.88 -17.26
CA VAL A 538 5.61 6.12 -16.07
C VAL A 538 4.81 6.34 -14.77
N SER A 539 5.45 6.22 -13.61
CA SER A 539 4.79 6.53 -12.33
C SER A 539 4.29 7.98 -12.31
N GLY A 540 3.06 8.19 -11.81
CA GLY A 540 2.43 9.52 -11.80
C GLY A 540 1.89 10.01 -13.15
N SER A 541 1.90 9.20 -14.21
CA SER A 541 1.39 9.61 -15.54
C SER A 541 -0.13 9.74 -15.63
N GLY A 542 -0.88 9.22 -14.65
CA GLY A 542 -2.35 9.29 -14.60
C GLY A 542 -3.08 7.96 -14.83
N LYS A 543 -2.38 6.82 -14.91
CA LYS A 543 -2.99 5.49 -15.14
C LYS A 543 -4.13 5.16 -14.15
N THR A 544 -3.83 5.29 -12.86
CA THR A 544 -4.79 5.02 -11.77
C THR A 544 -5.99 5.95 -11.85
N THR A 545 -5.77 7.24 -12.12
CA THR A 545 -6.85 8.22 -12.26
C THR A 545 -7.75 7.90 -13.46
N LEU A 546 -7.16 7.59 -14.63
CA LEU A 546 -7.91 7.17 -15.82
C LEU A 546 -8.83 5.97 -15.54
N VAL A 547 -8.30 4.94 -14.88
CA VAL A 547 -9.01 3.66 -14.74
C VAL A 547 -9.84 3.58 -13.47
N LEU A 548 -9.25 3.84 -12.30
CA LEU A 548 -9.89 3.63 -10.99
C LEU A 548 -10.74 4.81 -10.54
N GLU A 549 -10.41 6.05 -10.93
CA GLU A 549 -11.14 7.26 -10.53
C GLU A 549 -12.14 7.73 -11.60
N SER A 550 -11.90 7.42 -12.88
CA SER A 550 -12.79 7.80 -13.98
C SER A 550 -13.55 6.61 -14.57
N LEU A 551 -12.89 5.63 -15.18
CA LEU A 551 -13.57 4.54 -15.91
C LEU A 551 -14.50 3.70 -15.04
N ILE A 552 -14.01 3.17 -13.91
CA ILE A 552 -14.83 2.30 -13.04
C ILE A 552 -16.02 3.06 -12.42
N PRO A 553 -15.83 4.26 -11.81
CA PRO A 553 -16.95 5.01 -11.26
C PRO A 553 -17.96 5.42 -12.33
N ALA A 554 -17.52 5.84 -13.52
CA ALA A 554 -18.41 6.18 -14.63
C ALA A 554 -19.26 4.99 -15.07
N LEU A 555 -18.65 3.82 -15.26
CA LEU A 555 -19.38 2.60 -15.64
C LEU A 555 -20.39 2.19 -14.56
N ARG A 556 -20.00 2.23 -13.28
CA ARG A 556 -20.91 1.89 -12.17
C ARG A 556 -22.10 2.83 -12.09
N ALA A 557 -21.87 4.14 -12.23
CA ALA A 557 -22.93 5.13 -12.25
C ALA A 557 -23.87 4.92 -13.45
N ALA A 558 -23.32 4.70 -14.65
CA ALA A 558 -24.10 4.43 -15.85
C ALA A 558 -24.96 3.14 -15.73
N ILE A 559 -24.39 2.07 -15.17
CA ILE A 559 -25.10 0.80 -14.91
C ILE A 559 -26.23 0.99 -13.89
N ALA A 560 -25.99 1.79 -12.84
CA ALA A 560 -26.97 2.06 -11.78
C ALA A 560 -28.05 3.08 -12.19
N GLY A 561 -27.87 3.80 -13.29
CA GLY A 561 -28.73 4.93 -13.68
C GLY A 561 -28.53 6.17 -12.81
N GLU A 562 -27.35 6.31 -12.19
CA GLU A 562 -26.96 7.43 -11.35
C GLU A 562 -26.24 8.52 -12.16
N ALA A 563 -26.07 9.71 -11.58
CA ALA A 563 -25.31 10.79 -12.21
C ALA A 563 -23.83 10.40 -12.36
N LEU A 564 -23.26 10.67 -13.53
CA LEU A 564 -21.83 10.44 -13.78
C LEU A 564 -20.96 11.30 -12.83
N PRO A 565 -19.74 10.85 -12.51
CA PRO A 565 -18.78 11.68 -11.80
C PRO A 565 -18.61 13.04 -12.49
N ALA A 566 -18.46 14.11 -11.72
CA ALA A 566 -18.47 15.47 -12.24
C ALA A 566 -17.42 15.77 -13.33
N HIS A 567 -16.32 15.00 -13.36
CA HIS A 567 -15.24 15.13 -14.33
C HIS A 567 -15.42 14.23 -15.56
N VAL A 568 -16.53 13.50 -15.70
CA VAL A 568 -16.79 12.59 -16.82
C VAL A 568 -17.90 13.16 -17.70
N HIS A 569 -17.57 13.48 -18.96
CA HIS A 569 -18.53 13.97 -19.95
C HIS A 569 -19.47 12.88 -20.44
N GLY A 570 -18.93 11.68 -20.66
CA GLY A 570 -19.68 10.57 -21.18
C GLY A 570 -18.94 9.25 -21.05
N VAL A 571 -19.72 8.18 -20.94
CA VAL A 571 -19.24 6.80 -21.03
C VAL A 571 -20.21 5.99 -21.88
N GLU A 572 -19.71 5.35 -22.92
CA GLU A 572 -20.48 4.46 -23.80
C GLU A 572 -19.93 3.04 -23.67
N ALA A 573 -20.73 2.10 -23.17
CA ALA A 573 -20.29 0.75 -22.89
C ALA A 573 -21.40 -0.28 -23.16
N ASP A 574 -21.90 -0.27 -24.40
CA ASP A 574 -23.01 -1.13 -24.80
C ASP A 574 -22.73 -2.61 -24.48
N GLY A 575 -23.65 -3.22 -23.74
CA GLY A 575 -23.56 -4.63 -23.35
C GLY A 575 -22.67 -4.92 -22.14
N ILE A 576 -22.09 -3.91 -21.48
CA ILE A 576 -21.43 -4.08 -20.17
C ILE A 576 -22.44 -3.76 -19.06
N ALA A 577 -22.67 -4.73 -18.17
CA ALA A 577 -23.58 -4.61 -17.02
C ALA A 577 -22.86 -4.70 -15.67
N ARG A 578 -21.57 -5.06 -15.65
CA ARG A 578 -20.79 -5.23 -14.41
C ARG A 578 -19.36 -4.72 -14.59
N ALA A 579 -18.87 -3.96 -13.62
CA ALA A 579 -17.48 -3.48 -13.56
C ALA A 579 -16.81 -3.91 -12.24
N ASN A 580 -15.90 -4.87 -12.35
CA ASN A 580 -15.23 -5.53 -11.23
C ASN A 580 -13.79 -5.03 -11.12
N LEU A 581 -13.43 -4.49 -9.95
CA LEU A 581 -12.06 -4.12 -9.62
C LEU A 581 -11.38 -5.25 -8.85
N ILE A 582 -10.22 -5.68 -9.32
CA ILE A 582 -9.35 -6.67 -8.69
C ILE A 582 -8.00 -6.02 -8.42
N ASP A 583 -7.84 -5.51 -7.19
CA ASP A 583 -6.66 -4.77 -6.74
C ASP A 583 -5.79 -5.60 -5.79
N ALA A 584 -4.55 -5.13 -5.56
CA ALA A 584 -3.61 -5.73 -4.62
C ALA A 584 -3.93 -5.42 -3.14
N THR A 585 -5.03 -4.70 -2.86
CA THR A 585 -5.41 -4.40 -1.48
C THR A 585 -5.64 -5.71 -0.72
N PRO A 586 -5.12 -5.82 0.52
CA PRO A 586 -5.31 -7.01 1.33
C PRO A 586 -6.81 -7.33 1.41
N ILE A 587 -7.16 -8.61 1.19
CA ILE A 587 -8.54 -9.12 1.28
C ILE A 587 -9.20 -8.71 2.61
N GLY A 588 -8.39 -8.58 3.67
CA GLY A 588 -8.75 -7.86 4.87
C GLY A 588 -7.57 -7.84 5.85
N ALA A 589 -7.56 -6.86 6.76
CA ALA A 589 -6.60 -6.82 7.88
C ALA A 589 -6.93 -7.84 8.99
N ASN A 590 -8.03 -8.58 8.85
CA ASN A 590 -8.51 -9.48 9.88
C ASN A 590 -7.81 -10.83 9.80
N VAL A 591 -6.92 -11.11 10.75
CA VAL A 591 -6.21 -12.40 10.93
C VAL A 591 -7.14 -13.63 11.04
N ARG A 592 -8.45 -13.42 11.22
CA ARG A 592 -9.48 -14.48 11.21
C ARG A 592 -9.93 -14.89 9.80
N SER A 593 -9.68 -14.06 8.78
CA SER A 593 -9.94 -14.42 7.39
C SER A 593 -8.78 -15.27 6.88
N THR A 594 -9.07 -16.49 6.45
CA THR A 594 -8.13 -17.44 5.83
C THR A 594 -8.53 -17.79 4.40
N VAL A 595 -7.62 -18.43 3.65
CA VAL A 595 -7.88 -18.99 2.31
C VAL A 595 -9.16 -19.85 2.34
N GLY A 596 -9.31 -20.71 3.35
CA GLY A 596 -10.47 -21.57 3.53
C GLY A 596 -11.78 -20.81 3.79
N THR A 597 -11.78 -19.74 4.60
CA THR A 597 -12.99 -18.94 4.79
C THR A 597 -13.36 -18.12 3.56
N TYR A 598 -12.37 -17.51 2.90
CA TYR A 598 -12.62 -16.58 1.82
C TYR A 598 -13.12 -17.31 0.56
N SER A 599 -12.50 -18.44 0.21
CA SER A 599 -12.99 -19.33 -0.86
C SER A 599 -14.32 -20.02 -0.52
N GLY A 600 -14.80 -19.89 0.72
CA GLY A 600 -15.98 -20.58 1.23
C GLY A 600 -15.81 -22.10 1.34
N VAL A 601 -14.58 -22.63 1.24
CA VAL A 601 -14.27 -24.06 1.44
C VAL A 601 -14.57 -24.46 2.90
N LEU A 602 -14.18 -23.62 3.85
CA LEU A 602 -14.39 -23.90 5.28
C LEU A 602 -15.88 -24.04 5.62
N ASP A 603 -16.76 -23.26 5.00
CA ASP A 603 -18.20 -23.35 5.25
C ASP A 603 -18.78 -24.71 4.85
N ASP A 604 -18.35 -25.23 3.70
CA ASP A 604 -18.72 -26.56 3.24
C ASP A 604 -18.13 -27.65 4.14
N LEU A 605 -16.87 -27.50 4.57
CA LEU A 605 -16.22 -28.42 5.51
C LEU A 605 -16.92 -28.43 6.88
N ARG A 606 -17.23 -27.26 7.46
CA ARG A 606 -17.97 -27.17 8.75
C ARG A 606 -19.31 -27.90 8.69
N ARG A 607 -20.03 -27.78 7.58
CA ARG A 607 -21.28 -28.53 7.34
C ARG A 607 -21.05 -30.02 7.20
N ALA A 608 -19.94 -30.45 6.60
CA ALA A 608 -19.57 -31.86 6.47
C ALA A 608 -19.20 -32.48 7.82
N TYR A 609 -18.30 -31.83 8.59
CA TYR A 609 -17.88 -32.30 9.91
C TYR A 609 -19.04 -32.35 10.92
N ALA A 610 -19.98 -31.40 10.88
CA ALA A 610 -21.17 -31.46 11.73
C ALA A 610 -22.13 -32.63 11.42
N LYS A 611 -21.96 -33.32 10.30
CA LYS A 611 -22.76 -34.50 9.92
C LYS A 611 -22.11 -35.83 10.34
N THR A 612 -20.89 -35.82 10.87
CA THR A 612 -20.19 -37.04 11.30
C THR A 612 -20.85 -37.66 12.53
N ALA A 613 -20.61 -38.95 12.76
CA ALA A 613 -21.17 -39.66 13.92
C ALA A 613 -20.65 -39.08 15.24
N ASP A 614 -19.35 -38.76 15.32
CA ASP A 614 -18.71 -38.20 16.52
C ASP A 614 -19.28 -36.81 16.87
N ALA A 615 -19.46 -35.95 15.86
CA ALA A 615 -20.05 -34.63 16.06
C ALA A 615 -21.50 -34.72 16.54
N ARG A 616 -22.30 -35.62 15.93
CA ARG A 616 -23.69 -35.86 16.34
C ARG A 616 -23.80 -36.43 17.75
N GLY A 617 -22.91 -37.36 18.11
CA GLY A 617 -22.85 -37.95 19.45
C GLY A 617 -22.51 -36.93 20.54
N ARG A 618 -21.74 -35.89 20.20
CA ARG A 618 -21.39 -34.77 21.09
C ARG A 618 -22.34 -33.56 20.99
N GLY A 619 -23.41 -33.65 20.20
CA GLY A 619 -24.38 -32.55 20.01
C GLY A 619 -23.83 -31.32 19.26
N LEU A 620 -22.72 -31.47 18.53
CA LEU A 620 -22.02 -30.37 17.87
C LEU A 620 -22.65 -30.06 16.50
N LYS A 621 -22.99 -28.79 16.29
CA LYS A 621 -23.51 -28.26 15.01
C LYS A 621 -22.41 -27.55 14.22
N ALA A 622 -22.68 -27.17 12.96
CA ALA A 622 -21.71 -26.47 12.11
C ALA A 622 -21.14 -25.18 12.73
N GLY A 623 -21.90 -24.50 13.60
CA GLY A 623 -21.42 -23.35 14.37
C GLY A 623 -20.28 -23.68 15.33
N ALA A 624 -20.23 -24.88 15.91
CA ALA A 624 -19.16 -25.30 16.82
C ALA A 624 -17.79 -25.35 16.14
N PHE A 625 -17.75 -25.66 14.84
CA PHE A 625 -16.55 -25.72 14.02
C PHE A 625 -16.13 -24.35 13.46
N SER A 626 -16.80 -23.26 13.82
CA SER A 626 -16.34 -21.91 13.51
C SER A 626 -15.22 -21.52 14.48
N TYR A 627 -14.01 -21.22 14.02
CA TYR A 627 -12.99 -20.69 14.93
C TYR A 627 -13.26 -19.22 15.36
N ASN A 628 -14.20 -18.52 14.70
CA ASN A 628 -14.56 -17.13 15.04
C ASN A 628 -15.47 -17.03 16.27
N THR A 629 -16.39 -17.99 16.40
CA THR A 629 -17.52 -17.93 17.34
C THR A 629 -17.87 -19.28 17.95
N GLY A 630 -17.33 -20.37 17.42
CA GLY A 630 -17.63 -21.74 17.84
C GLY A 630 -16.93 -22.15 19.12
N SER A 631 -17.43 -23.23 19.70
CA SER A 631 -16.94 -23.78 20.98
C SER A 631 -15.64 -24.58 20.84
N LEU A 632 -15.28 -25.05 19.64
CA LEU A 632 -14.07 -25.86 19.42
C LEU A 632 -12.80 -25.04 19.16
N ARG A 633 -12.90 -23.70 19.18
CA ARG A 633 -11.76 -22.81 18.91
C ARG A 633 -10.74 -22.85 20.04
N CYS A 634 -9.48 -22.54 19.73
CA CYS A 634 -8.44 -22.44 20.74
C CYS A 634 -8.73 -21.28 21.71
N PRO A 635 -8.78 -21.50 23.03
CA PRO A 635 -9.10 -20.45 24.00
C PRO A 635 -7.98 -19.42 24.15
N THR A 636 -6.73 -19.79 23.88
CA THR A 636 -5.55 -18.95 24.10
C THR A 636 -5.42 -17.84 23.07
N CYS A 637 -5.59 -18.18 21.79
CA CYS A 637 -5.55 -17.21 20.70
C CYS A 637 -6.96 -16.75 20.27
N ASP A 638 -8.02 -17.22 20.93
CA ASP A 638 -9.42 -17.01 20.57
C ASP A 638 -9.69 -17.25 19.06
N GLY A 639 -9.10 -18.31 18.51
CA GLY A 639 -9.25 -18.72 17.10
C GLY A 639 -8.44 -17.92 16.06
N THR A 640 -7.58 -16.98 16.48
CA THR A 640 -6.70 -16.25 15.55
C THR A 640 -5.51 -17.07 15.07
N GLY A 641 -5.10 -18.10 15.83
CA GLY A 641 -3.94 -18.95 15.52
C GLY A 641 -2.58 -18.30 15.82
N GLN A 642 -2.56 -17.00 16.11
CA GLN A 642 -1.34 -16.24 16.39
C GLN A 642 -1.50 -15.41 17.67
N ILE A 643 -0.39 -14.96 18.22
CA ILE A 643 -0.35 -14.03 19.34
C ILE A 643 0.52 -12.85 18.90
N SER A 644 -0.05 -11.65 18.97
CA SER A 644 0.69 -10.41 18.69
C SER A 644 1.43 -9.96 19.94
N LEU A 645 2.74 -9.78 19.81
CA LEU A 645 3.59 -9.29 20.88
C LEU A 645 3.89 -7.81 20.62
N ASP A 646 3.44 -6.94 21.53
CA ASP A 646 3.80 -5.52 21.53
C ASP A 646 5.31 -5.38 21.78
N VAL A 647 6.01 -4.82 20.81
CA VAL A 647 7.45 -4.57 20.89
C VAL A 647 7.70 -3.08 20.87
N GLN A 648 8.06 -2.49 22.02
CA GLN A 648 8.48 -1.10 22.02
C GLN A 648 9.71 -0.90 21.11
N PHE A 649 9.64 0.11 20.24
CA PHE A 649 10.67 0.51 19.25
C PHE A 649 10.80 -0.37 17.99
N LEU A 650 10.01 -1.44 17.85
CA LEU A 650 9.90 -2.22 16.62
C LEU A 650 8.42 -2.40 16.24
N PRO A 651 8.10 -2.77 15.00
CA PRO A 651 6.74 -3.20 14.66
C PRO A 651 6.34 -4.41 15.50
N ASP A 652 5.05 -4.52 15.83
CA ASP A 652 4.47 -5.68 16.51
C ASP A 652 4.86 -6.98 15.78
N VAL A 653 5.19 -8.01 16.55
CA VAL A 653 5.62 -9.30 16.02
C VAL A 653 4.56 -10.34 16.33
N ASP A 654 3.98 -10.92 15.29
CA ASP A 654 3.04 -12.02 15.42
C ASP A 654 3.80 -13.35 15.45
N ILE A 655 3.55 -14.14 16.50
CA ILE A 655 4.07 -15.50 16.62
C ILE A 655 2.93 -16.54 16.51
N PRO A 656 3.18 -17.75 15.98
CA PRO A 656 2.22 -18.85 16.08
C PRO A 656 1.82 -19.08 17.54
N CYS A 657 0.53 -19.29 17.79
CA CYS A 657 0.03 -19.55 19.14
C CYS A 657 0.68 -20.83 19.70
N PRO A 658 1.32 -20.79 20.88
CA PRO A 658 2.05 -21.93 21.42
C PRO A 658 1.15 -23.13 21.77
N ASP A 659 -0.13 -22.87 22.09
CA ASP A 659 -1.05 -23.92 22.54
C ASP A 659 -1.69 -24.70 21.39
N CYS A 660 -1.93 -24.05 20.25
CA CYS A 660 -2.51 -24.69 19.07
C CYS A 660 -1.55 -24.84 17.89
N GLY A 661 -0.32 -24.31 18.00
CA GLY A 661 0.68 -24.33 16.93
C GLY A 661 0.22 -23.64 15.64
N GLY A 662 -0.68 -22.65 15.72
CA GLY A 662 -1.28 -22.01 14.54
C GLY A 662 -2.59 -22.64 14.05
N ALA A 663 -3.01 -23.78 14.58
CA ALA A 663 -4.18 -24.51 14.07
C ALA A 663 -5.54 -23.84 14.32
N ARG A 664 -5.62 -22.82 15.19
CA ARG A 664 -6.85 -22.08 15.58
C ARG A 664 -7.89 -22.87 16.38
N TYR A 665 -7.77 -24.19 16.47
CA TYR A 665 -8.69 -25.06 17.22
C TYR A 665 -8.06 -25.61 18.50
N GLY A 666 -8.91 -25.93 19.47
CA GLY A 666 -8.52 -26.68 20.67
C GLY A 666 -8.39 -28.17 20.40
N ARG A 667 -7.84 -28.92 21.38
CA ARG A 667 -7.59 -30.36 21.26
C ARG A 667 -8.84 -31.18 20.93
N GLU A 668 -9.99 -30.81 21.46
CA GLU A 668 -11.27 -31.50 21.23
C GLU A 668 -11.68 -31.57 19.76
N ALA A 669 -11.21 -30.62 18.93
CA ALA A 669 -11.52 -30.59 17.50
C ALA A 669 -10.82 -31.72 16.72
N TYR A 670 -9.68 -32.24 17.22
CA TYR A 670 -8.92 -33.31 16.58
C TYR A 670 -9.61 -34.68 16.70
N ASP A 671 -10.47 -34.86 17.70
CA ASP A 671 -11.23 -36.10 17.90
C ASP A 671 -12.31 -36.32 16.83
N ILE A 672 -12.70 -35.26 16.11
CA ILE A 672 -13.82 -35.31 15.17
C ILE A 672 -13.28 -35.45 13.77
N LYS A 673 -13.53 -36.62 13.16
CA LYS A 673 -12.90 -37.00 11.90
C LYS A 673 -13.90 -37.27 10.78
N LEU A 674 -13.50 -36.96 9.55
CA LEU A 674 -14.22 -37.36 8.33
C LEU A 674 -13.87 -38.80 7.94
N ALA A 675 -14.63 -39.37 6.99
CA ALA A 675 -14.27 -40.63 6.35
C ALA A 675 -12.89 -40.50 5.70
N GLY A 676 -11.89 -41.22 6.23
CA GLY A 676 -10.46 -41.00 5.93
C GLY A 676 -9.60 -40.64 7.14
N ASP A 677 -10.16 -40.63 8.36
CA ASP A 677 -9.46 -40.44 9.64
C ASP A 677 -8.78 -39.07 9.83
N ILE A 678 -9.30 -38.03 9.15
CA ILE A 678 -8.72 -36.68 9.13
C ILE A 678 -9.64 -35.69 9.83
N SER A 679 -9.06 -34.94 10.76
CA SER A 679 -9.72 -33.89 11.52
C SER A 679 -9.73 -32.55 10.76
N LEU A 680 -10.65 -31.66 11.12
CA LEU A 680 -10.72 -30.33 10.50
C LEU A 680 -9.44 -29.49 10.74
N PRO A 681 -8.84 -29.47 11.95
CA PRO A 681 -7.59 -28.76 12.16
C PRO A 681 -6.43 -29.27 11.30
N GLU A 682 -6.31 -30.59 11.10
CA GLU A 682 -5.31 -31.17 10.19
C GLU A 682 -5.58 -30.79 8.73
N LEU A 683 -6.84 -30.84 8.28
CA LEU A 683 -7.17 -30.46 6.92
C LEU A 683 -6.88 -28.97 6.64
N LEU A 684 -6.96 -28.12 7.67
CA LEU A 684 -6.61 -26.71 7.54
C LEU A 684 -5.10 -26.44 7.46
N SER A 685 -4.25 -27.35 7.95
CA SER A 685 -2.80 -27.22 7.79
C SER A 685 -2.29 -27.74 6.44
N TYR A 686 -3.14 -28.44 5.68
CA TYR A 686 -2.81 -28.92 4.35
C TYR A 686 -2.87 -27.81 3.30
N THR A 687 -2.01 -27.95 2.30
CA THR A 687 -2.11 -27.12 1.08
C THR A 687 -3.39 -27.44 0.32
N VAL A 688 -3.82 -26.54 -0.57
CA VAL A 688 -4.96 -26.77 -1.47
C VAL A 688 -4.80 -28.09 -2.24
N ASP A 689 -3.60 -28.39 -2.72
CA ASP A 689 -3.32 -29.62 -3.47
C ASP A 689 -3.37 -30.86 -2.58
N GLN A 690 -2.76 -30.82 -1.39
CA GLN A 690 -2.83 -31.90 -0.41
C GLN A 690 -4.26 -32.17 0.04
N ALA A 691 -5.04 -31.11 0.30
CA ALA A 691 -6.45 -31.23 0.64
C ALA A 691 -7.26 -31.85 -0.52
N SER A 692 -6.91 -31.54 -1.77
CA SER A 692 -7.55 -32.15 -2.95
C SER A 692 -7.29 -33.65 -3.05
N GLU A 693 -6.04 -34.07 -2.85
CA GLU A 693 -5.63 -35.48 -2.86
C GLU A 693 -6.33 -36.28 -1.76
N VAL A 694 -6.27 -35.76 -0.54
CA VAL A 694 -6.87 -36.39 0.65
C VAL A 694 -8.38 -36.51 0.52
N LEU A 695 -9.04 -35.50 -0.01
CA LEU A 695 -10.48 -35.50 -0.20
C LEU A 695 -10.92 -36.28 -1.44
N ALA A 696 -10.02 -36.78 -2.28
CA ALA A 696 -10.34 -37.43 -3.55
C ALA A 696 -11.33 -38.60 -3.40
N GLY A 697 -11.24 -39.37 -2.32
CA GLY A 697 -12.16 -40.47 -2.00
C GLY A 697 -13.52 -40.07 -1.39
N THR A 698 -13.72 -38.80 -1.04
CA THR A 698 -14.93 -38.34 -0.34
C THR A 698 -16.06 -37.92 -1.30
N THR A 699 -17.28 -37.76 -0.79
CA THR A 699 -18.46 -37.33 -1.59
C THR A 699 -18.61 -35.80 -1.70
N LEU A 700 -17.63 -35.01 -1.22
CA LEU A 700 -17.69 -33.55 -1.12
C LEU A 700 -17.43 -32.84 -2.46
N ARG A 701 -18.34 -33.00 -3.43
CA ARG A 701 -18.19 -32.45 -4.80
C ARG A 701 -17.96 -30.94 -4.83
N THR A 702 -18.70 -30.17 -4.02
CA THR A 702 -18.57 -28.70 -3.95
C THR A 702 -17.19 -28.27 -3.45
N VAL A 703 -16.67 -28.94 -2.42
CA VAL A 703 -15.33 -28.65 -1.88
C VAL A 703 -14.27 -28.93 -2.95
N LYS A 704 -14.33 -30.09 -3.59
CA LYS A 704 -13.39 -30.47 -4.66
C LYS A 704 -13.38 -29.47 -5.82
N SER A 705 -14.56 -28.99 -6.23
CA SER A 705 -14.66 -27.99 -7.28
C SER A 705 -13.96 -26.68 -6.90
N LYS A 706 -14.15 -26.22 -5.66
CA LYS A 706 -13.49 -24.99 -5.16
C LYS A 706 -11.99 -25.16 -5.05
N LEU A 707 -11.52 -26.30 -4.54
CA LEU A 707 -10.08 -26.59 -4.45
C LEU A 707 -9.43 -26.66 -5.83
N ARG A 708 -10.11 -27.28 -6.83
CA ARG A 708 -9.62 -27.29 -8.21
C ARG A 708 -9.50 -25.88 -8.79
N ILE A 709 -10.46 -24.99 -8.54
CA ILE A 709 -10.37 -23.60 -8.99
C ILE A 709 -9.15 -22.90 -8.37
N LEU A 710 -8.91 -23.10 -7.06
CA LEU A 710 -7.74 -22.54 -6.40
C LEU A 710 -6.42 -23.10 -6.97
N HIS A 711 -6.37 -24.40 -7.27
CA HIS A 711 -5.23 -25.00 -7.97
C HIS A 711 -5.03 -24.41 -9.36
N ASP A 712 -6.09 -24.32 -10.16
CA ASP A 712 -6.07 -23.78 -11.52
C ASP A 712 -5.69 -22.29 -11.57
N LEU A 713 -5.83 -21.58 -10.44
CA LEU A 713 -5.36 -20.22 -10.22
C LEU A 713 -3.89 -20.14 -9.77
N GLY A 714 -3.19 -21.27 -9.62
CA GLY A 714 -1.82 -21.32 -9.13
C GLY A 714 -1.68 -21.18 -7.60
N LEU A 715 -2.78 -21.33 -6.84
CA LEU A 715 -2.79 -21.22 -5.37
C LEU A 715 -2.70 -22.60 -4.68
N GLY A 716 -2.32 -23.65 -5.41
CA GLY A 716 -2.24 -25.03 -4.94
C GLY A 716 -1.35 -25.25 -3.70
N TYR A 717 -0.34 -24.38 -3.54
CA TYR A 717 0.64 -24.45 -2.45
C TYR A 717 0.20 -23.78 -1.15
N LEU A 718 -0.82 -22.92 -1.17
CA LEU A 718 -1.30 -22.22 0.01
C LEU A 718 -2.03 -23.17 0.94
N THR A 719 -1.89 -22.98 2.26
CA THR A 719 -2.64 -23.77 3.23
C THR A 719 -4.05 -23.22 3.44
N LEU A 720 -5.04 -24.08 3.69
CA LEU A 720 -6.43 -23.62 3.90
C LEU A 720 -6.59 -22.74 5.16
N GLY A 721 -5.73 -22.92 6.16
CA GLY A 721 -5.67 -22.17 7.40
C GLY A 721 -4.84 -20.88 7.33
N GLU A 722 -4.16 -20.63 6.20
CA GLU A 722 -3.30 -19.46 6.00
C GLU A 722 -4.09 -18.17 6.12
N ALA A 723 -3.59 -17.25 6.93
CA ALA A 723 -4.26 -15.97 7.16
C ALA A 723 -4.16 -15.10 5.90
N THR A 724 -5.29 -14.54 5.45
CA THR A 724 -5.34 -13.64 4.29
C THR A 724 -4.43 -12.40 4.38
N PRO A 725 -4.14 -11.82 5.57
CA PRO A 725 -3.14 -10.74 5.66
C PRO A 725 -1.70 -11.18 5.35
N ALA A 726 -1.40 -12.48 5.48
CA ALA A 726 -0.07 -13.03 5.21
C ALA A 726 0.16 -13.33 3.72
N LEU A 727 -0.89 -13.26 2.89
CA LEU A 727 -0.80 -13.53 1.46
C LEU A 727 -0.07 -12.38 0.73
N SER A 728 0.69 -12.74 -0.30
CA SER A 728 1.25 -11.77 -1.25
C SER A 728 0.13 -11.03 -2.00
N GLY A 729 0.47 -9.89 -2.61
CA GLY A 729 -0.51 -9.13 -3.42
C GLY A 729 -1.12 -9.96 -4.54
N GLY A 730 -0.28 -10.66 -5.31
CA GLY A 730 -0.73 -11.54 -6.38
C GLY A 730 -1.51 -12.77 -5.89
N GLU A 731 -1.17 -13.34 -4.72
CA GLU A 731 -1.97 -14.41 -4.10
C GLU A 731 -3.37 -13.94 -3.73
N ALA A 732 -3.47 -12.75 -3.11
CA ALA A 732 -4.74 -12.14 -2.72
C ALA A 732 -5.61 -11.82 -3.94
N GLN A 733 -5.03 -11.26 -5.00
CA GLN A 733 -5.76 -11.01 -6.26
C GLN A 733 -6.30 -12.29 -6.89
N ARG A 734 -5.45 -13.32 -7.04
CA ARG A 734 -5.87 -14.62 -7.59
C ARG A 734 -6.97 -15.24 -6.75
N LEU A 735 -6.91 -15.11 -5.43
CA LEU A 735 -7.95 -15.61 -4.53
C LEU A 735 -9.29 -14.85 -4.71
N LYS A 736 -9.27 -13.53 -4.98
CA LYS A 736 -10.46 -12.73 -5.35
C LYS A 736 -11.12 -13.23 -6.63
N LEU A 737 -10.35 -13.78 -7.59
CA LEU A 737 -10.88 -14.31 -8.86
C LEU A 737 -11.60 -15.66 -8.74
N ALA A 738 -11.37 -16.41 -7.66
CA ALA A 738 -11.89 -17.77 -7.52
C ALA A 738 -13.42 -17.85 -7.63
N SER A 739 -14.15 -16.82 -7.20
CA SER A 739 -15.62 -16.77 -7.32
C SER A 739 -16.11 -16.42 -8.74
N GLU A 740 -15.30 -15.74 -9.54
CA GLU A 740 -15.70 -15.16 -10.83
C GLU A 740 -15.51 -16.12 -12.02
N LEU A 741 -14.59 -17.07 -11.91
CA LEU A 741 -14.26 -18.00 -13.00
C LEU A 741 -15.36 -19.03 -13.36
N THR A 742 -16.50 -19.04 -12.66
CA THR A 742 -17.53 -20.09 -12.81
C THR A 742 -18.75 -19.67 -13.64
N ARG A 743 -18.80 -18.42 -14.12
CA ARG A 743 -19.96 -17.84 -14.82
C ARG A 743 -19.54 -17.31 -16.20
N LYS A 744 -20.51 -17.17 -17.12
CA LYS A 744 -20.31 -16.41 -18.37
C LYS A 744 -20.05 -14.94 -18.02
N GLN A 745 -19.17 -14.28 -18.78
CA GLN A 745 -18.67 -12.93 -18.48
C GLN A 745 -18.83 -11.93 -19.64
N ASN A 746 -19.68 -12.23 -20.64
CA ASN A 746 -19.94 -11.36 -21.80
C ASN A 746 -20.34 -9.92 -21.46
N ASP A 747 -20.89 -9.71 -20.25
CA ASP A 747 -21.39 -8.45 -19.73
C ASP A 747 -20.44 -7.79 -18.70
N ALA A 748 -19.25 -8.34 -18.49
CA ALA A 748 -18.35 -7.95 -17.41
C ALA A 748 -17.05 -7.33 -17.91
N LEU A 749 -16.70 -6.18 -17.32
CA LEU A 749 -15.36 -5.61 -17.34
C LEU A 749 -14.62 -6.00 -16.06
N PHE A 750 -13.44 -6.60 -16.19
CA PHE A 750 -12.51 -6.80 -15.09
C PHE A 750 -11.34 -5.84 -15.22
N VAL A 751 -11.11 -5.07 -14.16
CA VAL A 751 -9.95 -4.19 -14.05
C VAL A 751 -8.99 -4.78 -13.03
N PHE A 752 -7.74 -4.95 -13.42
CA PHE A 752 -6.65 -5.37 -12.54
C PHE A 752 -5.68 -4.22 -12.33
N ASP A 753 -5.35 -3.94 -11.08
CA ASP A 753 -4.34 -2.96 -10.71
C ASP A 753 -3.01 -3.68 -10.41
N GLU A 754 -2.06 -3.53 -11.34
CA GLU A 754 -0.71 -4.12 -11.30
C GLU A 754 -0.70 -5.61 -10.87
N PRO A 755 -1.38 -6.50 -11.61
CA PRO A 755 -1.54 -7.90 -11.22
C PRO A 755 -0.25 -8.73 -11.26
N THR A 756 0.81 -8.26 -11.91
CA THR A 756 2.12 -8.94 -11.95
C THR A 756 3.06 -8.57 -10.81
N ILE A 757 2.66 -7.67 -9.89
CA ILE A 757 3.53 -7.25 -8.77
C ILE A 757 4.08 -8.46 -8.01
N GLY A 758 5.42 -8.54 -7.94
CA GLY A 758 6.14 -9.55 -7.18
C GLY A 758 5.94 -10.98 -7.70
N LEU A 759 5.52 -11.14 -8.95
CA LEU A 759 5.40 -12.45 -9.59
C LEU A 759 6.67 -12.81 -10.35
N HIS A 760 7.06 -14.08 -10.25
CA HIS A 760 8.09 -14.65 -11.13
C HIS A 760 7.56 -14.74 -12.57
N PRO A 761 8.40 -14.66 -13.62
CA PRO A 761 7.94 -14.81 -15.01
C PRO A 761 7.07 -16.06 -15.28
N LEU A 762 7.42 -17.20 -14.67
CA LEU A 762 6.56 -18.41 -14.67
C LEU A 762 5.16 -18.19 -14.05
N ASP A 763 5.07 -17.41 -12.98
CA ASP A 763 3.80 -17.07 -12.34
C ASP A 763 3.01 -16.07 -13.20
N VAL A 764 3.69 -15.17 -13.93
CA VAL A 764 3.07 -14.28 -14.93
C VAL A 764 2.46 -15.10 -16.08
N GLU A 765 3.13 -16.15 -16.56
CA GLU A 765 2.55 -17.08 -17.55
C GLU A 765 1.25 -17.73 -17.05
N VAL A 766 1.22 -18.19 -15.80
CA VAL A 766 0.02 -18.77 -15.18
C VAL A 766 -1.10 -17.74 -15.11
N LEU A 767 -0.78 -16.51 -14.70
CA LEU A 767 -1.75 -15.41 -14.63
C LEU A 767 -2.30 -15.07 -16.01
N LEU A 768 -1.46 -14.94 -17.04
CA LEU A 768 -1.90 -14.72 -18.42
C LEU A 768 -2.87 -15.81 -18.90
N GLY A 769 -2.62 -17.08 -18.52
CA GLY A 769 -3.54 -18.18 -18.78
C GLY A 769 -4.88 -18.07 -18.02
N VAL A 770 -4.89 -17.48 -16.83
CA VAL A 770 -6.13 -17.14 -16.10
C VAL A 770 -6.89 -16.02 -16.82
N LEU A 771 -6.20 -14.95 -17.22
CA LEU A 771 -6.80 -13.82 -17.93
C LEU A 771 -7.37 -14.25 -19.29
N GLN A 772 -6.66 -15.09 -20.03
CA GLN A 772 -7.16 -15.67 -21.29
C GLN A 772 -8.47 -16.44 -21.07
N ARG A 773 -8.54 -17.27 -20.02
CA ARG A 773 -9.78 -17.99 -19.69
C ARG A 773 -10.95 -17.07 -19.33
N LEU A 774 -10.69 -15.91 -18.74
CA LEU A 774 -11.75 -14.90 -18.52
C LEU A 774 -12.24 -14.34 -19.86
N ILE A 775 -11.31 -14.01 -20.75
CA ILE A 775 -11.60 -13.49 -22.10
C ILE A 775 -12.36 -14.52 -22.94
N ASP A 776 -11.97 -15.80 -22.90
CA ASP A 776 -12.67 -16.90 -23.59
C ASP A 776 -14.11 -17.08 -23.09
N ASN A 777 -14.39 -16.70 -21.83
CA ASN A 777 -15.73 -16.68 -21.24
C ASN A 777 -16.50 -15.37 -21.54
N GLY A 778 -15.96 -14.50 -22.41
CA GLY A 778 -16.55 -13.26 -22.90
C GLY A 778 -16.19 -12.00 -22.11
N ALA A 779 -15.29 -12.08 -21.13
CA ALA A 779 -14.91 -10.91 -20.33
C ALA A 779 -14.11 -9.89 -21.14
N THR A 780 -14.29 -8.61 -20.82
CA THR A 780 -13.31 -7.56 -21.18
C THR A 780 -12.34 -7.39 -20.03
N VAL A 781 -11.04 -7.35 -20.31
CA VAL A 781 -10.00 -7.26 -19.26
C VAL A 781 -9.14 -6.03 -19.50
N VAL A 782 -9.02 -5.18 -18.47
CA VAL A 782 -8.12 -4.03 -18.43
C VAL A 782 -7.11 -4.26 -17.32
N VAL A 783 -5.83 -4.10 -17.60
CA VAL A 783 -4.75 -4.19 -16.61
C VAL A 783 -4.00 -2.87 -16.55
N ILE A 784 -3.71 -2.35 -15.36
CA ILE A 784 -2.76 -1.25 -15.16
C ILE A 784 -1.41 -1.91 -14.92
N GLU A 785 -0.42 -1.69 -15.79
CA GLU A 785 0.79 -2.50 -15.77
C GLU A 785 2.07 -1.78 -16.15
N HIS A 786 3.16 -2.36 -15.66
CA HIS A 786 4.55 -1.99 -15.91
C HIS A 786 5.40 -3.18 -16.38
N ASP A 787 4.91 -4.42 -16.18
CA ASP A 787 5.60 -5.64 -16.57
C ASP A 787 5.54 -5.85 -18.09
N LEU A 788 6.72 -5.98 -18.71
CA LEU A 788 6.84 -6.08 -20.17
C LEU A 788 6.26 -7.38 -20.71
N ASP A 789 6.35 -8.47 -19.94
CA ASP A 789 5.78 -9.77 -20.31
C ASP A 789 4.25 -9.66 -20.45
N MET A 790 3.56 -9.09 -19.47
CA MET A 790 2.12 -8.83 -19.52
C MET A 790 1.73 -7.86 -20.64
N ILE A 791 2.48 -6.77 -20.79
CA ILE A 791 2.21 -5.73 -21.80
C ILE A 791 2.37 -6.29 -23.23
N ALA A 792 3.41 -7.10 -23.47
CA ALA A 792 3.65 -7.73 -24.77
C ALA A 792 2.56 -8.76 -25.15
N ASN A 793 1.89 -9.36 -24.17
CA ASN A 793 0.77 -10.28 -24.38
C ASN A 793 -0.59 -9.56 -24.45
N ALA A 794 -0.66 -8.24 -24.27
CA ALA A 794 -1.89 -7.48 -24.42
C ALA A 794 -2.31 -7.37 -25.89
N ASP A 795 -3.62 -7.33 -26.13
CA ASP A 795 -4.18 -7.11 -27.46
C ASP A 795 -4.09 -5.62 -27.84
N TYR A 796 -4.28 -4.75 -26.84
CA TYR A 796 -4.27 -3.31 -27.00
C TYR A 796 -3.56 -2.63 -25.84
N ILE A 797 -2.93 -1.50 -26.10
CA ILE A 797 -2.21 -0.70 -25.11
C ILE A 797 -2.73 0.73 -25.16
N VAL A 798 -2.94 1.33 -23.99
CA VAL A 798 -3.13 2.77 -23.80
C VAL A 798 -1.93 3.28 -22.99
N ASP A 799 -1.02 4.01 -23.65
CA ASP A 799 0.19 4.52 -23.00
C ASP A 799 -0.01 5.97 -22.50
N MET A 800 0.18 6.16 -21.19
CA MET A 800 0.01 7.43 -20.48
C MET A 800 1.36 8.12 -20.23
N GLY A 801 1.45 9.42 -20.50
CA GLY A 801 2.69 10.17 -20.29
C GLY A 801 2.64 11.59 -20.84
N PRO A 802 3.77 12.14 -21.35
CA PRO A 802 5.10 11.52 -21.44
C PRO A 802 5.89 11.47 -20.11
N GLY A 803 5.50 12.27 -19.11
CA GLY A 803 6.09 12.26 -17.76
C GLY A 803 5.09 11.88 -16.67
N GLY A 804 5.50 12.07 -15.41
CA GLY A 804 4.61 12.03 -14.24
C GLY A 804 4.13 13.43 -13.82
N GLY A 805 3.05 13.50 -13.05
CA GLY A 805 2.52 14.77 -12.55
C GLY A 805 2.06 15.70 -13.68
N GLU A 806 2.38 16.98 -13.60
CA GLU A 806 1.99 18.01 -14.60
C GLU A 806 2.59 17.78 -15.98
N GLY A 807 3.74 17.09 -16.06
CA GLY A 807 4.36 16.69 -17.33
C GLY A 807 3.71 15.47 -17.97
N GLY A 808 2.71 14.87 -17.31
CA GLY A 808 1.98 13.68 -17.76
C GLY A 808 0.51 13.97 -18.07
N GLY A 809 -0.34 12.98 -17.77
CA GLY A 809 -1.79 13.15 -17.80
C GLY A 809 -2.39 13.16 -19.20
N ARG A 810 -1.68 12.63 -20.20
CA ARG A 810 -2.15 12.53 -21.59
C ARG A 810 -1.93 11.12 -22.12
N ILE A 811 -2.75 10.72 -23.09
CA ILE A 811 -2.50 9.53 -23.89
C ILE A 811 -1.43 9.89 -24.92
N VAL A 812 -0.26 9.27 -24.81
CA VAL A 812 0.87 9.46 -25.73
C VAL A 812 0.58 8.72 -27.04
N CYS A 813 0.12 7.49 -26.92
CA CYS A 813 -0.38 6.68 -28.02
C CYS A 813 -1.30 5.57 -27.49
N ALA A 814 -2.17 5.06 -28.34
CA ALA A 814 -2.93 3.86 -28.09
C ALA A 814 -2.96 3.01 -29.37
N GLY A 815 -2.88 1.68 -29.23
CA GLY A 815 -2.69 0.78 -30.35
C GLY A 815 -2.34 -0.64 -29.92
N THR A 816 -2.08 -1.50 -30.90
CA THR A 816 -1.43 -2.79 -30.68
C THR A 816 -0.02 -2.61 -30.09
N PRO A 817 0.57 -3.63 -29.43
CA PRO A 817 1.94 -3.54 -28.92
C PRO A 817 2.97 -3.12 -29.98
N GLU A 818 2.77 -3.56 -31.23
CA GLU A 818 3.61 -3.19 -32.37
C GLU A 818 3.51 -1.70 -32.73
N GLU A 819 2.31 -1.12 -32.67
CA GLU A 819 2.08 0.31 -32.96
C GLU A 819 2.64 1.20 -31.84
N VAL A 820 2.48 0.79 -30.58
CA VAL A 820 3.06 1.51 -29.44
C VAL A 820 4.59 1.41 -29.47
N ALA A 821 5.17 0.26 -29.81
CA ALA A 821 6.61 0.10 -30.00
C ALA A 821 7.18 1.02 -31.10
N ALA A 822 6.39 1.32 -32.14
CA ALA A 822 6.77 2.23 -33.20
C ALA A 822 6.58 3.71 -32.85
N CYS A 823 5.95 4.05 -31.71
CA CYS A 823 5.67 5.43 -31.32
C CYS A 823 6.90 6.10 -30.68
N PRO A 824 7.50 7.13 -31.31
CA PRO A 824 8.73 7.77 -30.78
C PRO A 824 8.52 8.50 -29.44
N GLY A 825 7.29 8.96 -29.19
CA GLY A 825 6.91 9.67 -27.97
C GLY A 825 6.67 8.76 -26.78
N SER A 826 6.45 7.45 -27.01
CA SER A 826 6.19 6.47 -25.96
C SER A 826 7.49 6.03 -25.30
N ILE A 827 7.61 6.23 -23.98
CA ILE A 827 8.73 5.69 -23.21
C ILE A 827 8.57 4.17 -23.13
N THR A 828 7.35 3.69 -22.86
CA THR A 828 7.05 2.25 -22.77
C THR A 828 7.31 1.53 -24.10
N GLY A 829 6.95 2.16 -25.23
CA GLY A 829 7.19 1.62 -26.58
C GLY A 829 8.64 1.25 -26.86
N ARG A 830 9.61 2.02 -26.35
CA ARG A 830 11.04 1.70 -26.49
C ARG A 830 11.41 0.36 -25.88
N TYR A 831 10.88 0.06 -24.70
CA TYR A 831 11.14 -1.20 -23.99
C TYR A 831 10.33 -2.37 -24.56
N ILE A 832 9.10 -2.12 -25.02
CA ILE A 832 8.29 -3.14 -25.71
C ILE A 832 8.96 -3.57 -27.02
N ALA A 833 9.60 -2.65 -27.76
CA ALA A 833 10.30 -2.99 -29.01
C ALA A 833 11.38 -4.07 -28.80
N GLU A 834 12.16 -3.96 -27.72
CA GLU A 834 13.17 -4.94 -27.33
C GLU A 834 12.53 -6.31 -27.01
N GLU A 835 11.42 -6.30 -26.27
CA GLU A 835 10.70 -7.50 -25.86
C GLU A 835 9.99 -8.21 -27.04
N LEU A 836 9.57 -7.45 -28.05
CA LEU A 836 9.06 -7.98 -29.32
C LEU A 836 10.18 -8.43 -30.28
N GLY A 837 11.45 -8.19 -29.94
CA GLY A 837 12.60 -8.60 -30.76
C GLY A 837 12.80 -7.76 -32.02
N ARG A 838 12.33 -6.51 -32.01
CA ARG A 838 12.52 -5.53 -33.09
C ARG A 838 13.65 -4.57 -32.70
N HIS A 839 14.77 -4.65 -33.40
CA HIS A 839 15.89 -3.70 -33.29
C HIS A 839 15.76 -2.57 -34.31
#